data_AF-A0AAQ3L1L5-F1
#
_entry.id   AF-A0AAQ3L1L5-F1
#
_cell.length_a   1.000
_cell.length_b   1.000
_cell.length_c   1.000
_cell.angle_alpha   90.00
_cell.angle_beta   90.00
_cell.angle_gamma   90.00
#
_symmetry.space_group_name_H-M   'P 1'
#
loop_
_entity.id
_entity.type
_entity.pdbx_description
1 polymer ?
#
loop_
_entity_poly.entity_id
_entity_poly.type
_entity_poly.pdbx_seq_one_letter_code
_entity_poly.pdbx_strand_id
1 'polypeptide(L)'
;MATSNASKVIIVGAGMSGISAAKRLFDLGVTDILILEATNHIGGRMRSTRFADLNVEMGANWVEGVNGKEVNPIWEMAENVGLRTFRSDYSNLSSNTYGQNGKKHDQKDVDEVMNDAEETYKSAEEYSKKLPCSGHKDISIKSFQRLEKRIPSSEVEMAVDYYNYDYEFAEPPRVTSLQSTVPLPTFANYGDDVYFVADQRGYEYLVYKMATEFLETDEEDNIVDPRLHLGQVVINIDYSEEETATVSTDDGSVYKADFVLVSVSLGVLQSDLINFHPALPDDKAQALAEFDMAVYTKIFLKFPYKFWPDGDGSQFFLYASERRGYYPLWQQFEKEYPGANVLMVTVTDDESKRIEKQDDSETKKEAMEVLRKIFGEDIPEAEYILTYLKSQGISAAKRLFDLGVTDILILEATSHIGGRMRSTSFAGLNVEMGANWETYKSAEEFSKKLPCSGYKDISIKSFQRLEKKIPSSEVEMAVDYFNYDYEFAEPPRVTSLQSTVPLPTFADYGDDIYFVADKRGYEYLVYKMATEFLETDEDNNIVDPRLHLGEVVINIDYSEEETATVSTDDGSVYKADFVLVSVNLGVLQSDLINFDPALPDDKAQALAEFDMAVYTKIFLKFPSKFWPDKEIKEKSQFFLYASERRGYYPFWQQFEEEYRKPMF
;
A
#
# COMPACT_ATOMS: atom_id res chain seq x y z
N MET A 1 8.18 46.35 6.39
CA MET A 1 8.48 45.27 7.34
C MET A 1 7.51 45.42 8.50
N ALA A 2 6.39 44.70 8.47
CA ALA A 2 5.49 44.62 9.61
C ALA A 2 6.11 43.60 10.58
N THR A 3 6.49 44.03 11.77
CA THR A 3 6.89 43.14 12.86
C THR A 3 5.63 42.43 13.35
N SER A 4 5.42 41.16 12.98
CA SER A 4 4.34 40.34 13.52
C SER A 4 4.62 40.07 15.00
N ASN A 5 3.63 40.29 15.86
CA ASN A 5 3.68 39.74 17.22
C ASN A 5 3.86 38.23 17.11
N ALA A 6 4.74 37.66 17.94
CA ALA A 6 4.90 36.21 18.01
C ALA A 6 3.58 35.61 18.52
N SER A 7 3.03 34.64 17.78
CA SER A 7 1.86 33.87 18.23
C SER A 7 2.29 32.83 19.25
N LYS A 8 1.41 32.43 20.15
CA LYS A 8 1.71 31.33 21.06
C LYS A 8 1.84 29.99 20.33
N VAL A 9 0.96 29.72 19.35
CA VAL A 9 0.98 28.46 18.57
C VAL A 9 0.77 28.75 17.09
N ILE A 10 1.62 28.18 16.23
CA ILE A 10 1.38 28.06 14.79
C ILE A 10 0.97 26.63 14.46
N ILE A 11 -0.10 26.47 13.70
CA ILE A 11 -0.57 25.20 13.16
C ILE A 11 -0.36 25.21 11.64
N VAL A 12 0.36 24.22 11.12
CA VAL A 12 0.61 24.05 9.69
C VAL A 12 -0.32 22.97 9.16
N GLY A 13 -1.28 23.37 8.31
CA GLY A 13 -2.36 22.55 7.77
C GLY A 13 -3.71 22.82 8.44
N ALA A 14 -4.76 23.05 7.65
CA ALA A 14 -6.14 23.26 8.09
C ALA A 14 -7.08 22.11 7.66
N GLY A 15 -6.56 20.88 7.65
CA GLY A 15 -7.39 19.67 7.59
C GLY A 15 -8.07 19.37 8.93
N MET A 16 -8.78 18.24 9.02
CA MET A 16 -9.45 17.81 10.26
C MET A 16 -8.52 17.83 11.48
N SER A 17 -7.27 17.38 11.35
CA SER A 17 -6.28 17.36 12.45
C SER A 17 -5.97 18.76 12.96
N GLY A 18 -5.59 19.67 12.05
CA GLY A 18 -5.17 21.03 12.40
C GLY A 18 -6.32 21.84 12.99
N ILE A 19 -7.53 21.75 12.41
CA ILE A 19 -8.71 22.43 12.93
C ILE A 19 -9.15 21.85 14.28
N SER A 20 -9.12 20.52 14.45
CA SER A 20 -9.44 19.88 15.74
C SER A 20 -8.46 20.30 16.84
N ALA A 21 -7.16 20.32 16.53
CA ALA A 21 -6.13 20.76 17.46
C ALA A 21 -6.31 22.25 17.82
N ALA A 22 -6.57 23.11 16.84
CA ALA A 22 -6.83 24.53 17.04
C ALA A 22 -8.04 24.76 17.96
N LYS A 23 -9.16 24.08 17.69
CA LYS A 23 -10.36 24.12 18.52
C LYS A 23 -10.06 23.64 19.93
N ARG A 24 -9.34 22.52 20.08
CA ARG A 24 -9.01 21.98 21.41
C ARG A 24 -8.15 22.94 22.22
N LEU A 25 -7.17 23.57 21.59
CA LEU A 25 -6.34 24.62 22.21
C LEU A 25 -7.19 25.82 22.63
N PHE A 26 -8.11 26.26 21.77
CA PHE A 26 -9.06 27.34 22.07
C PHE A 26 -9.96 27.01 23.26
N ASP A 27 -10.53 25.80 23.31
CA ASP A 27 -11.38 25.31 24.42
C ASP A 27 -10.59 25.21 25.74
N LEU A 28 -9.26 25.04 25.67
CA LEU A 28 -8.35 25.06 26.81
C LEU A 28 -7.85 26.48 27.17
N GLY A 29 -8.36 27.51 26.49
CA GLY A 29 -8.04 28.93 26.74
C GLY A 29 -6.79 29.45 26.04
N VAL A 30 -6.20 28.69 25.11
CA VAL A 30 -5.12 29.17 24.23
C VAL A 30 -5.75 29.80 22.99
N THR A 31 -5.84 31.13 22.95
CA THR A 31 -6.52 31.86 21.87
C THR A 31 -5.59 32.47 20.83
N ASP A 32 -4.31 32.66 21.18
CA ASP A 32 -3.26 33.17 20.30
C ASP A 32 -2.69 32.03 19.43
N ILE A 33 -3.48 31.68 18.42
CA ILE A 33 -3.22 30.61 17.46
C ILE A 33 -3.19 31.22 16.06
N LEU A 34 -2.24 30.81 15.24
CA LEU A 34 -2.20 31.09 13.81
C LEU A 34 -2.24 29.77 13.03
N ILE A 35 -3.09 29.66 12.02
CA ILE A 35 -3.26 28.48 11.17
C ILE A 35 -2.82 28.84 9.76
N LEU A 36 -1.83 28.12 9.24
CA LEU A 36 -1.28 28.31 7.89
C LEU A 36 -1.69 27.12 7.01
N GLU A 37 -2.45 27.38 5.96
CA GLU A 37 -2.95 26.36 5.04
C GLU A 37 -2.43 26.62 3.62
N ALA A 38 -1.83 25.60 3.01
CA ALA A 38 -1.20 25.71 1.70
C ALA A 38 -2.22 25.93 0.58
N THR A 39 -3.42 25.37 0.72
CA THR A 39 -4.49 25.50 -0.27
C THR A 39 -5.37 26.72 0.01
N ASN A 40 -6.29 27.01 -0.91
CA ASN A 40 -7.26 28.09 -0.78
C ASN A 40 -8.55 27.68 -0.05
N HIS A 41 -8.54 26.56 0.67
CA HIS A 41 -9.70 26.02 1.40
C HIS A 41 -9.23 25.25 2.64
N ILE A 42 -10.15 25.01 3.59
CA ILE A 42 -9.91 24.11 4.72
C ILE A 42 -10.49 22.72 4.40
N GLY A 43 -10.17 21.71 5.22
CA GLY A 43 -10.67 20.34 5.06
C GLY A 43 -9.61 19.36 4.57
N GLY A 44 -8.63 19.83 3.79
CA GLY A 44 -7.56 19.00 3.25
C GLY A 44 -8.13 17.85 2.41
N ARG A 45 -7.92 16.61 2.84
CA ARG A 45 -8.41 15.41 2.14
C ARG A 45 -9.90 15.13 2.35
N MET A 46 -10.56 15.79 3.29
CA MET A 46 -12.01 15.88 3.25
C MET A 46 -12.35 16.92 2.21
N ARG A 47 -12.64 16.47 0.99
CA ARG A 47 -12.87 17.35 -0.13
C ARG A 47 -14.01 16.83 -0.97
N SER A 48 -14.93 17.73 -1.28
CA SER A 48 -15.96 17.49 -2.27
C SER A 48 -15.64 18.21 -3.57
N THR A 49 -16.22 17.74 -4.67
CA THR A 49 -16.19 18.47 -5.95
C THR A 49 -17.50 18.30 -6.68
N ARG A 50 -17.77 19.25 -7.58
CA ARG A 50 -18.93 19.18 -8.45
C ARG A 50 -18.68 18.18 -9.58
N PHE A 51 -19.52 17.16 -9.67
CA PHE A 51 -19.55 16.17 -10.73
C PHE A 51 -20.96 16.14 -11.34
N ALA A 52 -21.08 16.57 -12.60
CA ALA A 52 -22.36 16.79 -13.26
C ALA A 52 -23.28 17.70 -12.42
N ASP A 53 -24.40 17.15 -11.95
CA ASP A 53 -25.42 17.81 -11.13
C ASP A 53 -25.29 17.53 -9.62
N LEU A 54 -24.26 16.78 -9.21
CA LEU A 54 -24.01 16.43 -7.81
C LEU A 54 -22.71 17.04 -7.30
N ASN A 55 -22.63 17.24 -5.98
CA ASN A 55 -21.36 17.25 -5.27
C ASN A 55 -21.04 15.82 -4.81
N VAL A 56 -19.86 15.32 -5.16
CA VAL A 56 -19.34 14.00 -4.79
C VAL A 56 -18.08 14.16 -3.96
N GLU A 57 -17.83 13.23 -3.05
CA GLU A 57 -16.60 13.25 -2.27
C GLU A 57 -15.43 12.72 -3.10
N MET A 58 -14.41 13.54 -3.14
CA MET A 58 -13.14 13.27 -3.79
C MET A 58 -12.27 12.40 -2.87
N GLY A 59 -12.22 12.71 -1.57
CA GLY A 59 -11.49 11.95 -0.55
C GLY A 59 -12.39 11.09 0.33
N ALA A 60 -12.37 11.33 1.65
CA ALA A 60 -13.17 10.58 2.62
C ALA A 60 -14.66 10.64 2.25
N ASN A 61 -15.39 9.52 2.41
CA ASN A 61 -16.80 9.45 2.04
C ASN A 61 -17.64 8.59 3.01
N TRP A 62 -17.03 7.85 3.92
CA TRP A 62 -17.74 7.03 4.89
C TRP A 62 -17.45 7.47 6.33
N VAL A 63 -18.43 7.26 7.20
CA VAL A 63 -18.26 7.17 8.64
C VAL A 63 -18.30 5.69 8.98
N GLU A 64 -17.13 5.11 9.20
CA GLU A 64 -16.97 3.70 9.55
C GLU A 64 -16.96 3.51 11.06
N GLY A 65 -17.57 2.42 11.50
CA GLY A 65 -17.66 2.09 12.90
C GLY A 65 -18.75 2.90 13.60
N VAL A 66 -19.95 2.35 13.60
CA VAL A 66 -21.12 2.88 14.31
C VAL A 66 -21.80 1.74 15.07
N ASN A 67 -22.46 2.07 16.19
CA ASN A 67 -23.20 1.14 17.06
C ASN A 67 -22.35 0.09 17.82
N GLY A 68 -21.08 0.39 18.11
CA GLY A 68 -20.19 -0.46 18.89
C GLY A 68 -20.17 -0.21 20.39
N LYS A 69 -19.04 -0.58 21.01
CA LYS A 69 -18.83 -0.42 22.47
C LYS A 69 -18.63 1.05 22.84
N GLU A 70 -17.97 1.77 21.96
CA GLU A 70 -17.74 3.21 22.05
C GLU A 70 -18.51 3.92 20.94
N VAL A 71 -18.87 5.18 21.19
CA VAL A 71 -19.48 6.03 20.16
C VAL A 71 -18.36 6.63 19.32
N ASN A 72 -18.44 6.46 17.99
CA ASN A 72 -17.55 7.15 17.07
C ASN A 72 -17.84 8.66 17.11
N PRO A 73 -16.89 9.52 17.51
CA PRO A 73 -17.18 10.95 17.66
C PRO A 73 -17.50 11.66 16.35
N ILE A 74 -17.08 11.09 15.22
CA ILE A 74 -17.41 11.61 13.89
C ILE A 74 -18.85 11.34 13.52
N TRP A 75 -19.38 10.20 13.98
CA TRP A 75 -20.80 9.91 13.90
C TRP A 75 -21.60 10.96 14.70
N GLU A 76 -21.19 11.24 15.94
CA GLU A 76 -21.83 12.28 16.77
C GLU A 76 -21.76 13.66 16.11
N MET A 77 -20.61 14.05 15.54
CA MET A 77 -20.47 15.30 14.79
C MET A 77 -21.39 15.34 13.56
N ALA A 78 -21.47 14.26 12.80
CA ALA A 78 -22.34 14.14 11.63
C ALA A 78 -23.82 14.28 12.00
N GLU A 79 -24.26 13.63 13.08
CA GLU A 79 -25.63 13.78 13.59
C GLU A 79 -25.91 15.22 14.06
N ASN A 80 -24.97 15.83 14.79
CA ASN A 80 -25.13 17.18 15.33
C ASN A 80 -25.27 18.26 14.25
N VAL A 81 -24.55 18.12 13.12
CA VAL A 81 -24.67 19.07 12.00
C VAL A 81 -25.78 18.70 11.00
N GLY A 82 -26.47 17.59 11.25
CA GLY A 82 -27.50 17.03 10.37
C GLY A 82 -26.94 16.66 9.00
N LEU A 83 -25.78 16.01 8.95
CA LEU A 83 -25.16 15.54 7.71
C LEU A 83 -26.01 14.41 7.11
N ARG A 84 -26.25 14.44 5.80
CA ARG A 84 -27.04 13.40 5.13
C ARG A 84 -26.21 12.13 4.95
N THR A 85 -26.49 11.12 5.75
CA THR A 85 -25.79 9.83 5.74
C THR A 85 -26.74 8.66 5.44
N PHE A 86 -26.19 7.61 4.85
CA PHE A 86 -26.92 6.39 4.49
C PHE A 86 -26.11 5.17 4.91
N ARG A 87 -26.70 4.23 5.64
CA ARG A 87 -26.04 2.96 5.95
C ARG A 87 -25.70 2.22 4.65
N SER A 88 -24.42 1.88 4.48
CA SER A 88 -23.91 1.07 3.38
C SER A 88 -24.48 -0.35 3.45
N ASP A 89 -24.88 -0.88 2.31
CA ASP A 89 -25.55 -2.17 2.18
C ASP A 89 -24.71 -3.17 1.38
N TYR A 90 -23.87 -3.92 2.11
CA TYR A 90 -23.04 -5.00 1.57
C TYR A 90 -23.74 -6.37 1.57
N SER A 91 -25.02 -6.45 1.97
CA SER A 91 -25.69 -7.71 2.32
C SER A 91 -25.76 -8.76 1.20
N ASN A 92 -25.74 -8.31 -0.05
CA ASN A 92 -25.95 -9.14 -1.23
C ASN A 92 -24.71 -9.18 -2.13
N LEU A 93 -23.53 -8.86 -1.60
CA LEU A 93 -22.29 -8.84 -2.38
C LEU A 93 -21.98 -10.20 -3.01
N SER A 94 -22.15 -11.30 -2.27
CA SER A 94 -21.98 -12.66 -2.79
C SER A 94 -22.93 -12.96 -3.94
N SER A 95 -24.19 -12.55 -3.77
CA SER A 95 -25.21 -12.64 -4.80
C SER A 95 -25.00 -11.65 -5.92
N ASN A 96 -24.02 -10.74 -5.90
CA ASN A 96 -23.78 -9.71 -6.93
C ASN A 96 -22.32 -9.73 -7.40
N THR A 97 -21.72 -10.92 -7.50
CA THR A 97 -20.37 -11.12 -8.04
C THR A 97 -20.42 -11.60 -9.49
N TYR A 98 -19.71 -10.91 -10.37
CA TYR A 98 -19.61 -11.21 -11.80
C TYR A 98 -18.17 -11.55 -12.16
N GLY A 99 -17.95 -12.63 -12.91
CA GLY A 99 -16.62 -13.03 -13.38
C GLY A 99 -16.14 -12.21 -14.57
N GLN A 100 -14.87 -12.39 -14.96
CA GLN A 100 -14.25 -11.63 -16.05
C GLN A 100 -14.89 -11.87 -17.43
N ASN A 101 -15.67 -12.94 -17.52
CA ASN A 101 -16.50 -13.33 -18.67
C ASN A 101 -17.86 -12.62 -18.72
N GLY A 102 -18.17 -11.76 -17.74
CA GLY A 102 -19.42 -11.02 -17.61
C GLY A 102 -20.57 -11.78 -16.96
N LYS A 103 -20.40 -13.08 -16.68
CA LYS A 103 -21.44 -13.91 -16.06
C LYS A 103 -21.40 -13.76 -14.55
N LYS A 104 -22.59 -13.72 -13.98
CA LYS A 104 -22.82 -13.78 -12.55
C LYS A 104 -22.41 -15.16 -12.01
N HIS A 105 -21.64 -15.20 -10.91
CA HIS A 105 -21.31 -16.44 -10.20
C HIS A 105 -22.52 -16.96 -9.42
N ASP A 106 -22.53 -18.27 -9.12
CA ASP A 106 -23.51 -18.84 -8.21
C ASP A 106 -23.28 -18.27 -6.81
N GLN A 107 -24.34 -17.79 -6.17
CA GLN A 107 -24.26 -17.16 -4.86
C GLN A 107 -23.63 -18.11 -3.82
N LYS A 108 -23.94 -19.41 -3.88
CA LYS A 108 -23.46 -20.39 -2.92
C LYS A 108 -21.95 -20.53 -2.99
N ASP A 109 -21.39 -20.54 -4.21
CA ASP A 109 -19.95 -20.65 -4.42
C ASP A 109 -19.22 -19.42 -3.86
N VAL A 110 -19.81 -18.23 -4.02
CA VAL A 110 -19.22 -16.98 -3.48
C VAL A 110 -19.39 -16.90 -1.96
N ASP A 111 -20.52 -17.33 -1.41
CA ASP A 111 -20.74 -17.42 0.04
C ASP A 111 -19.71 -18.37 0.68
N GLU A 112 -19.39 -19.50 0.05
CA GLU A 112 -18.34 -20.42 0.53
C GLU A 112 -16.97 -19.71 0.63
N VAL A 113 -16.60 -18.92 -0.38
CA VAL A 113 -15.35 -18.12 -0.37
C VAL A 113 -15.37 -17.02 0.69
N MET A 114 -16.49 -16.28 0.83
CA MET A 114 -16.60 -15.21 1.84
C MET A 114 -16.54 -15.76 3.27
N ASN A 115 -17.17 -16.92 3.53
CA ASN A 115 -17.10 -17.58 4.83
C ASN A 115 -15.67 -18.04 5.17
N ASP A 116 -14.93 -18.61 4.20
CA ASP A 116 -13.53 -19.00 4.40
C ASP A 116 -12.64 -17.77 4.70
N ALA A 117 -12.88 -16.65 4.01
CA ALA A 117 -12.19 -15.39 4.30
C ALA A 117 -12.50 -14.84 5.70
N GLU A 118 -13.76 -14.92 6.15
CA GLU A 118 -14.16 -14.52 7.51
C GLU A 118 -13.51 -15.41 8.58
N GLU A 119 -13.46 -16.73 8.37
CA GLU A 119 -12.75 -17.64 9.27
C GLU A 119 -11.26 -17.31 9.33
N THR A 120 -10.64 -16.99 8.18
CA THR A 120 -9.24 -16.61 8.10
C THR A 120 -8.97 -15.34 8.90
N TYR A 121 -9.85 -14.34 8.79
CA TYR A 121 -9.76 -13.11 9.56
C TYR A 121 -9.87 -13.37 11.08
N LYS A 122 -10.77 -14.26 11.51
CA LYS A 122 -10.88 -14.65 12.93
C LYS A 122 -9.60 -15.32 13.45
N SER A 123 -9.03 -16.25 12.68
CA SER A 123 -7.72 -16.85 13.01
C SER A 123 -6.62 -15.78 13.08
N ALA A 124 -6.65 -14.81 12.16
CA ALA A 124 -5.70 -13.71 12.09
C ALA A 124 -5.75 -12.83 13.36
N GLU A 125 -6.95 -12.53 13.88
CA GLU A 125 -7.12 -11.81 15.15
C GLU A 125 -6.52 -12.56 16.35
N GLU A 126 -6.70 -13.87 16.40
CA GLU A 126 -6.14 -14.69 17.48
C GLU A 126 -4.62 -14.78 17.39
N TYR A 127 -4.08 -14.86 16.17
CA TYR A 127 -2.65 -14.90 15.93
C TYR A 127 -1.98 -13.56 16.23
N SER A 128 -2.56 -12.45 15.77
CA SER A 128 -2.09 -11.08 16.02
C SER A 128 -1.87 -10.80 17.52
N LYS A 129 -2.79 -11.26 18.38
CA LYS A 129 -2.68 -11.11 19.85
C LYS A 129 -1.50 -11.85 20.47
N LYS A 130 -0.94 -12.86 19.79
CA LYS A 130 0.23 -13.64 20.24
C LYS A 130 1.55 -12.99 19.81
N LEU A 131 1.52 -12.09 18.82
CA LEU A 131 2.71 -11.39 18.35
C LEU A 131 3.22 -10.41 19.42
N PRO A 132 4.52 -10.44 19.77
CA PRO A 132 5.06 -9.52 20.76
C PRO A 132 5.03 -8.09 20.25
N CYS A 133 4.73 -7.11 21.11
CA CYS A 133 4.71 -5.68 20.77
C CYS A 133 6.10 -5.09 20.41
N SER A 134 7.18 -5.86 20.50
CA SER A 134 8.54 -5.41 20.15
C SER A 134 8.78 -5.61 18.66
N GLY A 135 9.11 -4.52 17.95
CA GLY A 135 9.18 -4.36 16.48
C GLY A 135 10.14 -5.25 15.68
N HIS A 136 10.15 -6.56 15.96
CA HIS A 136 10.95 -7.57 15.26
C HIS A 136 10.13 -8.76 14.76
N LYS A 137 8.79 -8.78 14.95
CA LYS A 137 7.96 -9.96 14.62
C LYS A 137 6.54 -9.62 14.15
N ASP A 138 6.37 -8.53 13.43
CA ASP A 138 5.14 -8.36 12.64
C ASP A 138 5.28 -9.12 11.32
N ILE A 139 4.17 -9.60 10.78
CA ILE A 139 4.11 -10.30 9.49
C ILE A 139 3.08 -9.63 8.59
N SER A 140 3.21 -9.83 7.27
CA SER A 140 2.16 -9.37 6.35
C SER A 140 0.91 -10.25 6.46
N ILE A 141 -0.25 -9.71 6.10
CA ILE A 141 -1.50 -10.49 6.00
C ILE A 141 -1.32 -11.68 5.04
N LYS A 142 -0.58 -11.50 3.94
CA LYS A 142 -0.27 -12.61 3.00
C LYS A 142 0.60 -13.69 3.63
N SER A 143 1.57 -13.32 4.47
CA SER A 143 2.39 -14.27 5.22
C SER A 143 1.53 -15.07 6.18
N PHE A 144 0.54 -14.45 6.82
CA PHE A 144 -0.44 -15.15 7.64
C PHE A 144 -1.33 -16.10 6.81
N GLN A 145 -1.85 -15.65 5.68
CA GLN A 145 -2.62 -16.49 4.74
C GLN A 145 -1.83 -17.74 4.30
N ARG A 146 -0.51 -17.63 4.13
CA ARG A 146 0.37 -18.78 3.88
C ARG A 146 0.45 -19.75 5.06
N LEU A 147 0.56 -19.24 6.29
CA LEU A 147 0.58 -20.07 7.49
C LEU A 147 -0.70 -20.90 7.63
N GLU A 148 -1.85 -20.28 7.32
CA GLU A 148 -3.15 -20.95 7.34
C GLU A 148 -3.44 -21.76 6.07
N LYS A 149 -2.54 -21.72 5.07
CA LYS A 149 -2.70 -22.40 3.76
C LYS A 149 -3.94 -21.95 2.98
N ARG A 150 -4.33 -20.69 3.17
CA ARG A 150 -5.50 -20.04 2.55
C ARG A 150 -5.05 -18.87 1.68
N ILE A 151 -4.31 -19.17 0.61
CA ILE A 151 -3.83 -18.15 -0.34
C ILE A 151 -4.88 -17.98 -1.45
N PRO A 152 -5.49 -16.79 -1.60
CA PRO A 152 -6.43 -16.51 -2.67
C PRO A 152 -5.80 -16.73 -4.05
N SER A 153 -6.43 -17.55 -4.89
CA SER A 153 -5.86 -18.00 -6.17
C SER A 153 -6.84 -17.91 -7.34
N SER A 154 -8.14 -18.11 -7.11
CA SER A 154 -9.17 -17.96 -8.14
C SER A 154 -9.58 -16.48 -8.33
N GLU A 155 -10.25 -16.16 -9.44
CA GLU A 155 -10.74 -14.80 -9.71
C GLU A 155 -11.69 -14.30 -8.60
N VAL A 156 -12.51 -15.18 -8.03
CA VAL A 156 -13.47 -14.87 -6.96
C VAL A 156 -12.76 -14.69 -5.63
N GLU A 157 -11.86 -15.61 -5.27
CA GLU A 157 -11.04 -15.51 -4.06
C GLU A 157 -10.24 -14.20 -4.06
N MET A 158 -9.62 -13.84 -5.18
CA MET A 158 -8.88 -12.57 -5.30
C MET A 158 -9.78 -11.34 -5.19
N ALA A 159 -11.03 -11.39 -5.68
CA ALA A 159 -11.97 -10.28 -5.57
C ALA A 159 -12.50 -10.10 -4.14
N VAL A 160 -12.78 -11.20 -3.44
CA VAL A 160 -13.19 -11.19 -2.03
C VAL A 160 -12.02 -10.72 -1.14
N ASP A 161 -10.82 -11.21 -1.40
CA ASP A 161 -9.61 -10.78 -0.69
C ASP A 161 -9.27 -9.31 -0.97
N TYR A 162 -9.48 -8.83 -2.19
CA TYR A 162 -9.39 -7.40 -2.51
C TYR A 162 -10.41 -6.58 -1.69
N TYR A 163 -11.66 -7.03 -1.62
CA TYR A 163 -12.70 -6.35 -0.86
C TYR A 163 -12.37 -6.29 0.65
N ASN A 164 -11.83 -7.36 1.22
CA ASN A 164 -11.50 -7.41 2.64
C ASN A 164 -10.25 -6.61 3.04
N TYR A 165 -9.31 -6.43 2.10
CA TYR A 165 -8.02 -5.82 2.40
C TYR A 165 -7.74 -4.59 1.53
N ASP A 166 -7.59 -4.73 0.23
CA ASP A 166 -7.18 -3.62 -0.65
C ASP A 166 -8.20 -2.48 -0.66
N TYR A 167 -9.50 -2.79 -0.63
CA TYR A 167 -10.56 -1.78 -0.58
C TYR A 167 -10.47 -0.96 0.72
N GLU A 168 -10.25 -1.62 1.85
CA GLU A 168 -10.15 -0.98 3.17
C GLU A 168 -8.81 -0.20 3.34
N PHE A 169 -7.69 -0.82 2.94
CA PHE A 169 -6.33 -0.35 3.25
C PHE A 169 -5.61 0.34 2.06
N ALA A 170 -6.16 0.28 0.83
CA ALA A 170 -5.49 0.63 -0.44
C ALA A 170 -4.16 -0.07 -0.70
N GLU A 171 -3.87 -1.08 0.10
CA GLU A 171 -2.67 -1.87 0.03
C GLU A 171 -3.04 -3.35 0.01
N PRO A 172 -2.35 -4.13 -0.83
CA PRO A 172 -2.60 -5.57 -0.89
C PRO A 172 -2.01 -6.29 0.32
N PRO A 173 -2.54 -7.48 0.69
CA PRO A 173 -2.11 -8.28 1.83
C PRO A 173 -0.59 -8.52 1.95
N ARG A 174 0.15 -8.45 0.84
CA ARG A 174 1.61 -8.62 0.82
C ARG A 174 2.40 -7.52 1.54
N VAL A 175 1.81 -6.34 1.75
CA VAL A 175 2.48 -5.21 2.42
C VAL A 175 1.72 -4.70 3.63
N THR A 176 0.46 -5.10 3.79
CA THR A 176 -0.36 -4.74 4.94
C THR A 176 0.10 -5.49 6.19
N SER A 177 0.42 -4.75 7.24
CA SER A 177 0.80 -5.25 8.57
C SER A 177 -0.35 -6.03 9.21
N LEU A 178 -0.11 -7.28 9.63
CA LEU A 178 -1.12 -8.05 10.35
C LEU A 178 -1.41 -7.43 11.72
N GLN A 179 -0.36 -7.16 12.51
CA GLN A 179 -0.50 -6.70 13.89
C GLN A 179 -1.16 -5.32 13.98
N SER A 180 -0.92 -4.45 13.00
CA SER A 180 -1.43 -3.07 13.02
C SER A 180 -2.86 -2.96 12.48
N THR A 181 -3.35 -3.96 11.73
CA THR A 181 -4.65 -3.88 11.03
C THR A 181 -5.68 -4.91 11.50
N VAL A 182 -5.26 -5.95 12.23
CA VAL A 182 -6.16 -7.04 12.66
C VAL A 182 -6.07 -7.29 14.17
N PRO A 183 -7.17 -7.17 14.95
CA PRO A 183 -8.44 -6.60 14.54
C PRO A 183 -8.31 -5.10 14.27
N LEU A 184 -9.09 -4.59 13.32
CA LEU A 184 -9.08 -3.17 13.02
C LEU A 184 -9.70 -2.38 14.19
N PRO A 185 -8.99 -1.42 14.81
CA PRO A 185 -9.48 -0.73 15.99
C PRO A 185 -10.85 -0.05 15.78
N THR A 186 -11.11 0.48 14.59
CA THR A 186 -12.37 1.15 14.29
C THR A 186 -13.57 0.23 14.44
N PHE A 187 -13.57 -0.94 13.80
CA PHE A 187 -14.67 -1.89 13.92
C PHE A 187 -14.69 -2.54 15.31
N ALA A 188 -13.52 -2.89 15.86
CA ALA A 188 -13.40 -3.52 17.18
C ALA A 188 -13.94 -2.65 18.34
N ASN A 189 -13.83 -1.32 18.22
CA ASN A 189 -14.26 -0.35 19.23
C ASN A 189 -15.64 0.24 18.92
N TYR A 190 -15.84 0.70 17.68
CA TYR A 190 -17.01 1.53 17.30
C TYR A 190 -18.11 0.77 16.58
N GLY A 191 -17.95 -0.53 16.28
CA GLY A 191 -18.98 -1.40 15.72
C GLY A 191 -18.82 -1.61 14.22
N ASP A 192 -19.66 -2.43 13.59
CA ASP A 192 -19.48 -2.82 12.18
C ASP A 192 -20.33 -2.01 11.19
N ASP A 193 -21.19 -1.12 11.68
CA ASP A 193 -22.02 -0.31 10.78
C ASP A 193 -21.19 0.79 10.11
N VAL A 194 -21.38 0.92 8.80
CA VAL A 194 -20.70 1.91 7.95
C VAL A 194 -21.75 2.80 7.28
N TYR A 195 -21.55 4.11 7.33
CA TYR A 195 -22.47 5.10 6.77
C TYR A 195 -21.80 5.94 5.68
N PHE A 196 -22.32 5.85 4.45
CA PHE A 196 -21.95 6.69 3.34
C PHE A 196 -22.48 8.11 3.51
N VAL A 197 -21.59 9.10 3.39
CA VAL A 197 -21.93 10.53 3.40
C VAL A 197 -22.39 10.94 2.01
N ALA A 198 -23.66 11.30 1.89
CA ALA A 198 -24.26 11.77 0.65
C ALA A 198 -24.83 13.19 0.82
N ASP A 199 -24.04 14.10 1.37
CA ASP A 199 -24.46 15.47 1.62
C ASP A 199 -23.97 16.42 0.52
N GLN A 200 -24.86 17.23 -0.03
CA GLN A 200 -24.50 18.18 -1.09
C GLN A 200 -23.67 19.36 -0.59
N ARG A 201 -23.56 19.55 0.73
CA ARG A 201 -22.58 20.47 1.35
C ARG A 201 -21.16 19.92 1.37
N GLY A 202 -20.98 18.62 1.10
CA GLY A 202 -19.72 17.91 1.21
C GLY A 202 -19.42 17.42 2.64
N TYR A 203 -18.64 16.37 2.77
CA TYR A 203 -18.19 15.84 4.06
C TYR A 203 -17.28 16.84 4.79
N GLU A 204 -16.54 17.64 4.00
CA GLU A 204 -15.71 18.77 4.46
C GLU A 204 -16.48 19.80 5.30
N TYR A 205 -17.81 19.83 5.19
CA TYR A 205 -18.68 20.66 6.00
C TYR A 205 -18.52 20.43 7.51
N LEU A 206 -18.09 19.23 7.94
CA LEU A 206 -17.74 18.97 9.36
C LEU A 206 -16.57 19.83 9.83
N VAL A 207 -15.49 19.87 9.05
CA VAL A 207 -14.30 20.67 9.36
C VAL A 207 -14.66 22.15 9.35
N TYR A 208 -15.46 22.57 8.37
CA TYR A 208 -15.97 23.92 8.30
C TYR A 208 -16.79 24.29 9.54
N LYS A 209 -17.75 23.46 9.96
CA LYS A 209 -18.55 23.76 11.16
C LYS A 209 -17.73 23.79 12.44
N MET A 210 -16.79 22.87 12.60
CA MET A 210 -15.85 22.89 13.71
C MET A 210 -15.03 24.19 13.75
N ALA A 211 -14.55 24.65 12.60
CA ALA A 211 -13.79 25.89 12.50
C ALA A 211 -14.63 27.11 12.94
N THR A 212 -15.90 27.20 12.53
CA THR A 212 -16.79 28.31 12.90
C THR A 212 -17.17 28.38 14.38
N GLU A 213 -16.88 27.34 15.17
CA GLU A 213 -17.11 27.39 16.62
C GLU A 213 -16.11 28.30 17.35
N PHE A 214 -14.94 28.54 16.75
CA PHE A 214 -13.89 29.35 17.37
C PHE A 214 -13.28 30.42 16.46
N LEU A 215 -13.50 30.36 15.14
CA LEU A 215 -13.08 31.37 14.17
C LEU A 215 -14.24 32.29 13.77
N GLU A 216 -13.95 33.58 13.60
CA GLU A 216 -14.90 34.59 13.14
C GLU A 216 -15.37 34.34 11.69
N THR A 217 -16.67 34.52 11.46
CA THR A 217 -17.31 34.47 10.14
C THR A 217 -17.95 35.79 9.75
N ASP A 218 -18.12 36.04 8.45
CA ASP A 218 -18.90 37.16 7.93
C ASP A 218 -20.41 36.84 7.88
N GLU A 219 -21.21 37.76 7.29
CA GLU A 219 -22.67 37.61 7.17
C GLU A 219 -23.09 36.49 6.18
N GLU A 220 -22.18 36.01 5.33
CA GLU A 220 -22.40 34.96 4.34
C GLU A 220 -21.90 33.60 4.83
N ASP A 221 -21.55 33.47 6.12
CA ASP A 221 -20.88 32.30 6.68
C ASP A 221 -19.57 31.99 5.92
N ASN A 222 -18.74 32.98 5.60
CA ASN A 222 -17.35 32.73 5.21
C ASN A 222 -16.43 32.97 6.42
N ILE A 223 -15.44 32.10 6.63
CA ILE A 223 -14.44 32.30 7.68
C ILE A 223 -13.52 33.45 7.26
N VAL A 224 -13.56 34.56 8.01
CA VAL A 224 -12.78 35.78 7.77
C VAL A 224 -11.81 36.09 8.92
N ASP A 225 -11.69 35.16 9.86
CA ASP A 225 -10.84 35.29 11.03
C ASP A 225 -9.36 35.50 10.65
N PRO A 226 -8.69 36.52 11.21
CA PRO A 226 -7.30 36.81 10.89
C PRO A 226 -6.32 35.72 11.35
N ARG A 227 -6.75 34.74 12.15
CA ARG A 227 -5.93 33.60 12.57
C ARG A 227 -5.83 32.50 11.52
N LEU A 228 -6.66 32.50 10.47
CA LEU A 228 -6.60 31.51 9.39
C LEU A 228 -6.03 32.15 8.13
N HIS A 229 -4.85 31.72 7.70
CA HIS A 229 -4.23 32.16 6.45
C HIS A 229 -4.24 31.04 5.41
N LEU A 230 -5.08 31.19 4.38
CA LEU A 230 -5.14 30.30 3.23
C LEU A 230 -4.11 30.69 2.17
N GLY A 231 -3.69 29.73 1.34
CA GLY A 231 -2.70 29.92 0.27
C GLY A 231 -1.28 30.17 0.77
N GLN A 232 -0.98 29.80 2.02
CA GLN A 232 0.32 30.00 2.67
C GLN A 232 1.10 28.68 2.68
N VAL A 233 1.97 28.48 1.69
CA VAL A 233 2.78 27.26 1.59
C VAL A 233 4.00 27.40 2.49
N VAL A 234 4.00 26.69 3.63
CA VAL A 234 5.16 26.63 4.53
C VAL A 234 6.29 25.86 3.85
N ILE A 235 7.49 26.43 3.84
CA ILE A 235 8.70 25.84 3.21
C ILE A 235 9.86 25.65 4.19
N ASN A 236 9.83 26.32 5.35
CA ASN A 236 10.89 26.20 6.36
C ASN A 236 10.32 26.30 7.77
N ILE A 237 10.75 25.40 8.64
CA ILE A 237 10.46 25.39 10.08
C ILE A 237 11.79 25.33 10.82
N ASP A 238 12.21 26.47 11.37
CA ASP A 238 13.41 26.58 12.21
C ASP A 238 13.00 26.56 13.69
N TYR A 239 13.41 25.51 14.39
CA TYR A 239 13.22 25.30 15.83
C TYR A 239 14.56 25.13 16.55
N SER A 240 15.63 25.71 16.01
CA SER A 240 16.97 25.69 16.61
C SER A 240 17.10 26.57 17.85
N GLU A 241 16.31 27.65 17.94
CA GLU A 241 16.26 28.53 19.10
C GLU A 241 15.42 27.92 20.24
N GLU A 242 15.92 28.04 21.48
CA GLU A 242 15.29 27.41 22.65
C GLU A 242 13.93 27.98 23.04
N GLU A 243 13.53 29.16 22.61
CA GLU A 243 12.27 29.81 23.08
C GLU A 243 11.28 30.13 21.96
N THR A 244 11.72 30.14 20.71
CA THR A 244 10.88 30.54 19.57
C THR A 244 11.20 29.75 18.32
N ALA A 245 10.19 29.17 17.70
CA ALA A 245 10.27 28.63 16.35
C ALA A 245 9.96 29.71 15.31
N THR A 246 10.63 29.64 14.16
CA THR A 246 10.41 30.52 13.00
C THR A 246 9.88 29.70 11.82
N VAL A 247 8.72 30.07 11.31
CA VAL A 247 8.06 29.42 10.17
C VAL A 247 8.10 30.38 8.98
N SER A 248 8.58 29.92 7.83
CA SER A 248 8.64 30.74 6.60
C SER A 248 7.85 30.10 5.46
N THR A 249 7.19 30.94 4.67
CA THR A 249 6.36 30.55 3.52
C THR A 249 7.03 30.88 2.19
N ASP A 250 6.53 30.30 1.11
CA ASP A 250 7.02 30.48 -0.26
C ASP A 250 6.90 31.91 -0.80
N ASP A 251 5.94 32.68 -0.29
CA ASP A 251 5.76 34.10 -0.56
C ASP A 251 6.75 35.02 0.19
N GLY A 252 7.62 34.43 1.03
CA GLY A 252 8.61 35.14 1.84
C GLY A 252 8.09 35.68 3.16
N SER A 253 6.84 35.40 3.54
CA SER A 253 6.32 35.72 4.87
C SER A 253 7.03 34.90 5.95
N VAL A 254 7.19 35.50 7.12
CA VAL A 254 7.88 34.90 8.26
C VAL A 254 7.03 35.08 9.50
N TYR A 255 6.79 33.98 10.19
CA TYR A 255 5.97 33.90 11.39
C TYR A 255 6.82 33.34 12.54
N LYS A 256 6.53 33.77 13.76
CA LYS A 256 7.22 33.29 14.96
C LYS A 256 6.22 32.77 15.97
N ALA A 257 6.55 31.67 16.64
CA ALA A 257 5.75 31.15 17.74
C ALA A 257 6.52 30.35 18.78
N ASP A 258 5.93 30.21 19.97
CA ASP A 258 6.50 29.37 21.05
C ASP A 258 6.42 27.87 20.70
N PHE A 259 5.36 27.49 19.97
CA PHE A 259 5.10 26.12 19.52
C PHE A 259 4.66 26.09 18.06
N VAL A 260 5.10 25.06 17.33
CA VAL A 260 4.62 24.73 15.99
C VAL A 260 4.03 23.33 16.00
N LEU A 261 2.79 23.20 15.57
CA LEU A 261 2.10 21.94 15.33
C LEU A 261 2.05 21.70 13.83
N VAL A 262 2.66 20.61 13.38
CA VAL A 262 2.65 20.22 11.96
C VAL A 262 1.60 19.15 11.74
N SER A 263 0.65 19.41 10.84
CA SER A 263 -0.47 18.51 10.51
C SER A 263 -0.63 18.27 9.00
N VAL A 264 0.45 18.47 8.25
CA VAL A 264 0.51 18.19 6.80
C VAL A 264 0.48 16.67 6.54
N SER A 265 0.21 16.28 5.29
CA SER A 265 0.16 14.86 4.91
C SER A 265 1.53 14.19 5.04
N LEU A 266 1.54 12.86 5.23
CA LEU A 266 2.76 12.04 5.18
C LEU A 266 3.57 12.30 3.91
N GLY A 267 2.91 12.42 2.75
CA GLY A 267 3.56 12.71 1.47
C GLY A 267 4.34 14.03 1.47
N VAL A 268 3.82 15.08 2.14
CA VAL A 268 4.55 16.34 2.31
C VAL A 268 5.76 16.14 3.21
N LEU A 269 5.64 15.39 4.30
CA LEU A 269 6.76 15.10 5.22
C LEU A 269 7.85 14.21 4.61
N GLN A 270 7.48 13.31 3.70
CA GLN A 270 8.41 12.46 2.94
C GLN A 270 9.09 13.21 1.78
N SER A 271 8.68 14.45 1.50
CA SER A 271 9.20 15.27 0.41
C SER A 271 10.18 16.34 0.91
N ASP A 272 10.82 17.04 -0.04
CA ASP A 272 11.70 18.17 0.23
C ASP A 272 10.96 19.53 0.33
N LEU A 273 9.64 19.52 0.47
CA LEU A 273 8.84 20.75 0.46
C LEU A 273 9.00 21.59 1.73
N ILE A 274 9.18 20.95 2.89
CA ILE A 274 9.39 21.63 4.17
C ILE A 274 10.79 21.31 4.68
N ASN A 275 11.63 22.33 4.78
CA ASN A 275 12.93 22.22 5.41
C ASN A 275 12.81 22.37 6.94
N PHE A 276 13.21 21.34 7.67
CA PHE A 276 13.30 21.37 9.13
C PHE A 276 14.72 21.74 9.57
N HIS A 277 14.86 22.75 10.43
CA HIS A 277 16.14 23.14 11.02
C HIS A 277 16.06 23.22 12.55
N PRO A 278 16.85 22.44 13.32
CA PRO A 278 17.68 21.31 12.87
C PRO A 278 16.85 20.22 12.15
N ALA A 279 17.50 19.25 11.53
CA ALA A 279 16.79 18.15 10.87
C ALA A 279 15.96 17.33 11.88
N LEU A 280 14.95 16.61 11.36
CA LEU A 280 14.18 15.67 12.17
C LEU A 280 15.11 14.61 12.80
N PRO A 281 14.89 14.22 14.07
CA PRO A 281 15.63 13.13 14.70
C PRO A 281 15.58 11.82 13.89
N ASP A 282 16.64 11.02 13.94
CA ASP A 282 16.79 9.80 13.13
C ASP A 282 15.62 8.81 13.30
N ASP A 283 15.08 8.66 14.50
CA ASP A 283 13.92 7.80 14.77
C ASP A 283 12.66 8.27 14.03
N LYS A 284 12.49 9.59 13.86
CA LYS A 284 11.38 10.20 13.13
C LYS A 284 11.58 10.07 11.62
N ALA A 285 12.78 10.35 11.15
CA ALA A 285 13.13 10.20 9.74
C ALA A 285 12.96 8.74 9.29
N GLN A 286 13.44 7.78 10.09
CA GLN A 286 13.28 6.36 9.84
C GLN A 286 11.81 5.97 9.77
N ALA A 287 11.02 6.33 10.78
CA ALA A 287 9.61 5.99 10.79
C ALA A 287 8.85 6.61 9.61
N LEU A 288 9.10 7.89 9.28
CA LEU A 288 8.55 8.51 8.06
C LEU A 288 8.91 7.74 6.79
N ALA A 289 10.12 7.20 6.68
CA ALA A 289 10.55 6.46 5.50
C ALA A 289 9.94 5.06 5.38
N GLU A 290 9.59 4.44 6.51
CA GLU A 290 8.97 3.11 6.59
C GLU A 290 7.50 3.10 6.15
N PHE A 291 6.74 4.17 6.41
CA PHE A 291 5.35 4.26 5.97
C PHE A 291 5.27 4.39 4.46
N ASP A 292 4.35 3.66 3.83
CA ASP A 292 4.04 3.86 2.43
C ASP A 292 2.77 4.66 2.26
N MET A 293 2.80 5.61 1.31
CA MET A 293 1.62 6.40 1.00
C MET A 293 0.75 5.57 0.06
N ALA A 294 -0.29 4.95 0.62
CA ALA A 294 -1.23 4.16 -0.16
C ALA A 294 -1.99 5.05 -1.16
N VAL A 295 -2.39 4.45 -2.28
CA VAL A 295 -3.03 5.16 -3.39
C VAL A 295 -4.38 4.52 -3.69
N TYR A 296 -5.43 5.34 -3.63
CA TYR A 296 -6.81 4.91 -3.80
C TYR A 296 -7.53 5.86 -4.76
N THR A 297 -8.08 5.30 -5.84
CA THR A 297 -8.78 6.07 -6.85
C THR A 297 -10.26 5.72 -6.83
N LYS A 298 -11.10 6.75 -6.70
CA LYS A 298 -12.52 6.72 -7.02
C LYS A 298 -12.73 7.18 -8.45
N ILE A 299 -13.51 6.40 -9.20
CA ILE A 299 -13.87 6.70 -10.59
C ILE A 299 -15.39 6.82 -10.65
N PHE A 300 -15.88 8.03 -10.87
CA PHE A 300 -17.31 8.29 -11.00
C PHE A 300 -17.71 8.33 -12.48
N LEU A 301 -18.84 7.70 -12.81
CA LEU A 301 -19.39 7.61 -14.15
C LEU A 301 -20.86 8.03 -14.13
N LYS A 302 -21.21 9.07 -14.89
CA LYS A 302 -22.58 9.57 -15.04
C LYS A 302 -23.19 9.04 -16.33
N PHE A 303 -24.41 8.53 -16.24
CA PHE A 303 -25.16 7.97 -17.36
C PHE A 303 -26.45 8.75 -17.65
N PRO A 304 -26.99 8.64 -18.88
CA PRO A 304 -28.26 9.27 -19.25
C PRO A 304 -29.46 8.61 -18.55
N TYR A 305 -29.39 7.30 -18.29
CA TYR A 305 -30.40 6.55 -17.55
C TYR A 305 -29.77 5.35 -16.83
N LYS A 306 -30.40 4.93 -15.74
CA LYS A 306 -30.05 3.70 -15.01
C LYS A 306 -30.32 2.46 -15.87
N PHE A 307 -29.32 1.59 -15.99
CA PHE A 307 -29.42 0.28 -16.67
C PHE A 307 -29.04 -0.90 -15.77
N TRP A 308 -28.58 -0.64 -14.55
CA TRP A 308 -28.26 -1.66 -13.54
C TRP A 308 -29.47 -1.95 -12.64
N PRO A 309 -29.51 -3.13 -11.99
CA PRO A 309 -30.50 -3.44 -10.96
C PRO A 309 -30.41 -2.49 -9.76
N ASP A 310 -31.56 -2.16 -9.17
CA ASP A 310 -31.68 -1.44 -7.89
C ASP A 310 -32.59 -2.19 -6.90
N GLY A 311 -32.63 -1.71 -5.65
CA GLY A 311 -33.35 -2.33 -4.54
C GLY A 311 -32.42 -2.76 -3.40
N ASP A 312 -32.98 -3.41 -2.38
CA ASP A 312 -32.22 -3.84 -1.20
C ASP A 312 -31.07 -4.78 -1.59
N GLY A 313 -29.87 -4.48 -1.08
CA GLY A 313 -28.62 -5.20 -1.37
C GLY A 313 -28.04 -5.00 -2.78
N SER A 314 -28.59 -4.11 -3.59
CA SER A 314 -28.01 -3.79 -4.92
C SER A 314 -26.95 -2.70 -4.89
N GLN A 315 -26.62 -2.14 -3.71
CA GLN A 315 -25.73 -0.98 -3.61
C GLN A 315 -24.33 -1.27 -4.16
N PHE A 316 -23.81 -2.46 -3.88
CA PHE A 316 -22.49 -2.89 -4.31
C PHE A 316 -22.54 -4.15 -5.16
N PHE A 317 -21.60 -4.27 -6.10
CA PHE A 317 -21.35 -5.49 -6.85
C PHE A 317 -19.85 -5.68 -7.11
N LEU A 318 -19.42 -6.95 -7.16
CA LEU A 318 -18.04 -7.33 -7.42
C LEU A 318 -17.83 -7.72 -8.88
N TYR A 319 -16.68 -7.37 -9.43
CA TYR A 319 -16.15 -7.88 -10.68
C TYR A 319 -14.86 -8.67 -10.40
N ALA A 320 -14.99 -9.99 -10.49
CA ALA A 320 -13.90 -10.94 -10.32
C ALA A 320 -13.06 -11.03 -11.60
N SER A 321 -11.75 -10.92 -11.45
CA SER A 321 -10.79 -10.84 -12.53
C SER A 321 -9.52 -11.57 -12.14
N GLU A 322 -8.90 -12.27 -13.10
CA GLU A 322 -7.56 -12.86 -12.92
C GLU A 322 -6.49 -11.80 -12.64
N ARG A 323 -6.77 -10.54 -12.98
CA ARG A 323 -5.97 -9.37 -12.60
C ARG A 323 -6.58 -8.72 -11.36
N ARG A 324 -5.95 -8.93 -10.18
CA ARG A 324 -6.33 -8.28 -8.91
C ARG A 324 -6.42 -6.75 -9.07
N GLY A 325 -7.45 -6.15 -8.49
CA GLY A 325 -7.64 -4.69 -8.50
C GLY A 325 -8.19 -4.10 -9.80
N TYR A 326 -8.46 -4.93 -10.82
CA TYR A 326 -8.98 -4.45 -12.10
C TYR A 326 -10.49 -4.18 -12.03
N TYR A 327 -10.86 -2.95 -11.67
CA TYR A 327 -12.24 -2.47 -11.48
C TYR A 327 -13.14 -3.40 -10.61
N PRO A 328 -12.68 -3.81 -9.41
CA PRO A 328 -13.25 -4.93 -8.67
C PRO A 328 -14.53 -4.61 -7.91
N LEU A 329 -14.67 -3.42 -7.31
CA LEU A 329 -15.83 -3.08 -6.48
C LEU A 329 -16.53 -1.85 -7.03
N TRP A 330 -17.79 -2.05 -7.40
CA TRP A 330 -18.67 -1.03 -7.95
C TRP A 330 -19.76 -0.67 -6.96
N GLN A 331 -20.15 0.60 -6.95
CA GLN A 331 -21.22 1.14 -6.14
C GLN A 331 -22.20 1.93 -7.01
N GLN A 332 -23.49 1.80 -6.74
CA GLN A 332 -24.56 2.63 -7.31
C GLN A 332 -25.16 3.54 -6.24
N PHE A 333 -25.69 4.70 -6.66
CA PHE A 333 -26.16 5.75 -5.74
C PHE A 333 -27.68 6.02 -5.76
N GLU A 334 -28.51 5.07 -6.16
CA GLU A 334 -29.96 5.27 -6.30
C GLU A 334 -30.67 5.58 -4.98
N LYS A 335 -30.14 5.09 -3.84
CA LYS A 335 -30.68 5.39 -2.50
C LYS A 335 -30.25 6.77 -2.02
N GLU A 336 -28.98 7.11 -2.26
CA GLU A 336 -28.32 8.34 -1.83
C GLU A 336 -28.70 9.55 -2.68
N TYR A 337 -28.84 9.33 -3.99
CA TYR A 337 -29.09 10.29 -5.06
C TYR A 337 -30.06 9.70 -6.11
N PRO A 338 -31.37 9.55 -5.79
CA PRO A 338 -32.34 8.96 -6.70
C PRO A 338 -32.38 9.65 -8.08
N GLY A 339 -32.31 8.86 -9.15
CA GLY A 339 -32.32 9.35 -10.54
C GLY A 339 -31.03 10.04 -11.00
N ALA A 340 -29.98 10.11 -10.17
CA ALA A 340 -28.71 10.70 -10.58
C ALA A 340 -27.96 9.81 -11.59
N ASN A 341 -28.28 8.51 -11.71
CA ASN A 341 -27.66 7.60 -12.67
C ASN A 341 -26.12 7.65 -12.62
N VAL A 342 -25.54 7.52 -11.42
CA VAL A 342 -24.09 7.49 -11.20
C VAL A 342 -23.67 6.12 -10.71
N LEU A 343 -22.61 5.59 -11.31
CA LEU A 343 -21.83 4.48 -10.77
C LEU A 343 -20.47 5.00 -10.31
N MET A 344 -19.96 4.40 -9.24
CA MET A 344 -18.58 4.58 -8.80
C MET A 344 -17.87 3.24 -8.81
N VAL A 345 -16.60 3.23 -9.20
CA VAL A 345 -15.71 2.08 -9.04
C VAL A 345 -14.44 2.50 -8.34
N THR A 346 -14.00 1.63 -7.42
CA THR A 346 -12.77 1.82 -6.64
C THR A 346 -11.65 0.95 -7.20
N VAL A 347 -10.45 1.52 -7.27
CA VAL A 347 -9.21 0.83 -7.64
C VAL A 347 -8.05 1.32 -6.74
N THR A 348 -7.13 0.42 -6.40
CA THR A 348 -6.07 0.69 -5.40
C THR A 348 -4.70 0.18 -5.87
N ASP A 349 -3.66 0.50 -5.10
CA ASP A 349 -2.25 0.17 -5.33
C ASP A 349 -1.81 0.25 -6.81
N ASP A 350 -1.48 -0.87 -7.45
CA ASP A 350 -0.89 -0.88 -8.80
C ASP A 350 -1.86 -0.47 -9.91
N GLU A 351 -3.15 -0.78 -9.78
CA GLU A 351 -4.17 -0.34 -10.74
C GLU A 351 -4.44 1.16 -10.60
N SER A 352 -4.44 1.67 -9.37
CA SER A 352 -4.56 3.10 -9.08
C SER A 352 -3.41 3.89 -9.72
N LYS A 353 -2.15 3.49 -9.48
CA LYS A 353 -0.95 4.12 -10.09
C LYS A 353 -0.95 4.04 -11.62
N ARG A 354 -1.51 2.97 -12.19
CA ARG A 354 -1.65 2.83 -13.65
C ARG A 354 -2.68 3.84 -14.18
N ILE A 355 -3.84 3.91 -13.53
CA ILE A 355 -4.94 4.79 -13.93
C ILE A 355 -4.54 6.28 -13.81
N GLU A 356 -3.74 6.64 -12.81
CA GLU A 356 -3.16 7.99 -12.69
C GLU A 356 -2.35 8.43 -13.92
N LYS A 357 -1.72 7.47 -14.61
CA LYS A 357 -0.88 7.72 -15.79
C LYS A 357 -1.66 7.72 -17.10
N GLN A 358 -2.91 7.28 -17.12
CA GLN A 358 -3.69 7.11 -18.34
C GLN A 358 -4.76 8.19 -18.50
N ASP A 359 -5.21 8.44 -19.73
CA ASP A 359 -6.25 9.42 -20.00
C ASP A 359 -7.62 8.99 -19.50
N ASP A 360 -8.44 9.96 -19.05
CA ASP A 360 -9.81 9.69 -18.61
C ASP A 360 -10.62 9.00 -19.71
N SER A 361 -10.33 9.28 -20.98
CA SER A 361 -10.96 8.59 -22.10
C SER A 361 -10.59 7.10 -22.19
N GLU A 362 -9.35 6.74 -21.82
CA GLU A 362 -8.89 5.35 -21.76
C GLU A 362 -9.46 4.64 -20.53
N THR A 363 -9.42 5.28 -19.36
CA THR A 363 -10.08 4.80 -18.14
C THR A 363 -11.57 4.56 -18.36
N LYS A 364 -12.26 5.52 -19.00
CA LYS A 364 -13.68 5.38 -19.35
C LYS A 364 -13.92 4.19 -20.27
N LYS A 365 -13.06 4.01 -21.28
CA LYS A 365 -13.17 2.88 -22.21
C LYS A 365 -13.05 1.54 -21.48
N GLU A 366 -12.04 1.37 -20.63
CA GLU A 366 -11.85 0.14 -19.83
C GLU A 366 -13.03 -0.12 -18.88
N ALA A 367 -13.47 0.91 -18.16
CA ALA A 367 -14.61 0.82 -17.25
C ALA A 367 -15.91 0.44 -18.00
N MET A 368 -16.14 1.03 -19.18
CA MET A 368 -17.27 0.67 -20.05
C MET A 368 -17.16 -0.75 -20.62
N GLU A 369 -15.96 -1.26 -20.89
CA GLU A 369 -15.75 -2.66 -21.30
C GLU A 369 -16.16 -3.63 -20.18
N VAL A 370 -15.83 -3.32 -18.91
CA VAL A 370 -16.29 -4.09 -17.75
C VAL A 370 -17.82 -4.06 -17.63
N LEU A 371 -18.42 -2.87 -17.70
CA LEU A 371 -19.88 -2.72 -17.60
C LEU A 371 -20.63 -3.42 -18.74
N ARG A 372 -20.12 -3.39 -19.97
CA ARG A 372 -20.70 -4.10 -21.11
C ARG A 372 -20.65 -5.62 -20.97
N LYS A 373 -19.58 -6.15 -20.37
CA LYS A 373 -19.52 -7.58 -20.04
C LYS A 373 -20.62 -7.97 -19.06
N ILE A 374 -20.83 -7.16 -18.01
CA ILE A 374 -21.78 -7.44 -16.93
C ILE A 374 -23.23 -7.25 -17.39
N PHE A 375 -23.53 -6.13 -18.05
CA PHE A 375 -24.90 -5.69 -18.34
C PHE A 375 -25.31 -5.79 -19.82
N GLY A 376 -24.39 -6.21 -20.70
CA GLY A 376 -24.59 -6.35 -22.14
C GLY A 376 -24.11 -5.15 -22.96
N GLU A 377 -24.00 -5.34 -24.27
CA GLU A 377 -23.48 -4.33 -25.22
C GLU A 377 -24.40 -3.11 -25.40
N ASP A 378 -25.70 -3.26 -25.13
CA ASP A 378 -26.74 -2.25 -25.39
C ASP A 378 -26.89 -1.19 -24.28
N ILE A 379 -25.91 -1.08 -23.37
CA ILE A 379 -25.90 -0.05 -22.32
C ILE A 379 -25.49 1.33 -22.88
N PRO A 380 -25.98 2.44 -22.31
CA PRO A 380 -25.59 3.77 -22.75
C PRO A 380 -24.13 4.08 -22.42
N GLU A 381 -23.52 4.94 -23.23
CA GLU A 381 -22.21 5.51 -22.90
C GLU A 381 -22.28 6.44 -21.69
N ALA A 382 -21.21 6.47 -20.89
CA ALA A 382 -21.06 7.44 -19.82
C ALA A 382 -20.84 8.84 -20.40
N GLU A 383 -21.68 9.79 -19.98
CA GLU A 383 -21.67 11.19 -20.38
C GLU A 383 -20.50 11.94 -19.73
N TYR A 384 -20.21 11.60 -18.46
CA TYR A 384 -19.13 12.20 -17.68
C TYR A 384 -18.34 11.12 -16.96
N ILE A 385 -17.03 11.36 -16.82
CA ILE A 385 -16.13 10.61 -15.96
C ILE A 385 -15.38 11.60 -15.06
N LEU A 386 -15.16 11.22 -13.81
CA LEU A 386 -14.26 11.91 -12.90
C LEU A 386 -13.32 10.89 -12.26
N THR A 387 -12.02 11.04 -12.52
CA THR A 387 -10.95 10.29 -11.85
C THR A 387 -10.29 11.22 -10.82
N TYR A 388 -10.39 10.85 -9.54
CA TYR A 388 -10.03 11.74 -8.44
C TYR A 388 -8.57 12.25 -8.52
N LEU A 389 -7.62 11.38 -8.88
CA LEU A 389 -6.19 11.69 -8.80
C LEU A 389 -5.64 12.51 -9.99
N LYS A 390 -6.39 12.66 -11.10
CA LYS A 390 -5.94 13.37 -12.32
C LYS A 390 -6.38 14.83 -12.42
N SER A 391 -7.45 15.20 -11.73
CA SER A 391 -8.28 16.37 -12.08
C SER A 391 -7.71 17.77 -11.79
N GLN A 392 -6.44 17.95 -11.38
CA GLN A 392 -5.98 19.26 -10.91
C GLN A 392 -4.90 19.99 -11.73
N GLY A 393 -4.21 19.40 -12.72
CA GLY A 393 -3.24 20.18 -13.53
C GLY A 393 -2.16 20.92 -12.72
N ILE A 394 -1.89 20.43 -11.50
CA ILE A 394 -1.06 21.05 -10.48
C ILE A 394 0.37 20.45 -10.51
N SER A 395 1.39 21.26 -10.21
CA SER A 395 2.80 20.82 -10.12
C SER A 395 2.96 19.65 -9.16
N ALA A 396 3.94 18.75 -9.39
CA ALA A 396 4.16 17.56 -8.56
C ALA A 396 4.28 17.88 -7.04
N ALA A 397 4.82 19.06 -6.71
CA ALA A 397 4.87 19.59 -5.35
C ALA A 397 3.48 19.88 -4.78
N LYS A 398 2.63 20.57 -5.53
CA LYS A 398 1.29 20.95 -5.04
C LYS A 398 0.31 19.77 -5.03
N ARG A 399 0.62 18.68 -5.76
CA ARG A 399 -0.07 17.38 -5.66
C ARG A 399 0.09 16.71 -4.28
N LEU A 400 1.22 16.88 -3.58
CA LEU A 400 1.42 16.26 -2.26
C LEU A 400 0.50 16.85 -1.17
N PHE A 401 0.00 18.07 -1.38
CA PHE A 401 -0.98 18.70 -0.49
C PHE A 401 -2.42 18.23 -0.76
N ASP A 402 -2.71 17.73 -1.98
CA ASP A 402 -4.02 17.25 -2.41
C ASP A 402 -4.14 15.70 -2.42
N LEU A 403 -3.01 14.97 -2.50
CA LEU A 403 -2.99 13.51 -2.71
C LEU A 403 -2.69 12.69 -1.44
N GLY A 404 -3.33 11.51 -1.38
CA GLY A 404 -2.85 10.31 -0.70
C GLY A 404 -3.48 9.99 0.65
N VAL A 405 -3.41 8.71 1.00
CA VAL A 405 -3.98 8.11 2.22
C VAL A 405 -3.20 8.54 3.45
N THR A 406 -3.88 8.58 4.59
CA THR A 406 -3.38 8.98 5.90
C THR A 406 -2.22 8.12 6.38
N ASP A 407 -1.14 8.80 6.77
CA ASP A 407 -0.67 8.77 8.16
C ASP A 407 -0.46 10.23 8.59
N ILE A 408 -0.73 10.55 9.86
CA ILE A 408 -0.48 11.88 10.41
C ILE A 408 0.66 11.77 11.39
N LEU A 409 1.70 12.56 11.17
CA LEU A 409 2.73 12.77 12.16
C LEU A 409 2.50 14.14 12.80
N ILE A 410 2.01 14.15 14.05
CA ILE A 410 2.03 15.38 14.85
C ILE A 410 3.45 15.54 15.37
N LEU A 411 4.17 16.49 14.78
CA LEU A 411 5.47 16.93 15.28
C LEU A 411 5.26 18.11 16.23
N GLU A 412 5.63 17.93 17.50
CA GLU A 412 5.73 19.01 18.47
C GLU A 412 7.18 19.51 18.49
N ALA A 413 7.41 20.71 17.97
CA ALA A 413 8.65 21.44 18.23
C ALA A 413 8.49 22.18 19.57
N THR A 414 8.97 21.58 20.67
CA THR A 414 8.98 22.24 21.98
C THR A 414 10.32 22.87 22.28
N SER A 415 10.27 24.15 22.62
CA SER A 415 11.29 24.96 23.28
C SER A 415 11.70 24.43 24.67
N HIS A 416 10.77 23.80 25.40
CA HIS A 416 11.01 23.40 26.79
C HIS A 416 11.29 21.90 26.97
N ILE A 417 12.54 21.62 27.37
CA ILE A 417 13.20 20.33 27.66
C ILE A 417 14.03 19.82 26.48
N GLY A 418 15.17 20.49 26.26
CA GLY A 418 16.34 19.95 25.56
C GLY A 418 16.08 19.44 24.15
N GLY A 419 15.78 20.33 23.21
CA GLY A 419 15.94 20.11 21.76
C GLY A 419 15.34 18.83 21.18
N ARG A 420 14.34 18.23 21.82
CA ARG A 420 13.70 17.00 21.37
C ARG A 420 12.32 17.31 20.82
N MET A 421 12.16 17.10 19.52
CA MET A 421 10.86 17.01 18.89
C MET A 421 10.08 15.85 19.53
N ARG A 422 8.94 16.15 20.14
CA ARG A 422 8.05 15.14 20.73
C ARG A 422 7.02 14.77 19.67
N SER A 423 6.75 13.48 19.52
CA SER A 423 5.66 12.99 18.66
C SER A 423 4.67 12.19 19.48
N THR A 424 3.43 12.11 19.02
CA THR A 424 2.48 11.07 19.39
C THR A 424 2.06 10.32 18.15
N SER A 425 2.07 8.99 18.29
CA SER A 425 1.42 7.95 17.47
C SER A 425 1.60 8.01 15.94
N PHE A 426 2.30 7.02 15.39
CA PHE A 426 2.02 6.54 14.04
C PHE A 426 0.84 5.58 14.16
N ALA A 427 -0.37 6.03 13.87
CA ALA A 427 -1.49 5.13 13.67
C ALA A 427 -1.49 4.80 12.18
N GLY A 428 -1.29 3.53 11.80
CA GLY A 428 -1.54 3.08 10.43
C GLY A 428 -2.98 3.40 10.10
N LEU A 429 -3.18 4.41 9.26
CA LEU A 429 -4.51 4.97 9.03
C LEU A 429 -5.03 4.52 7.66
N ASN A 430 -6.20 3.88 7.66
CA ASN A 430 -6.86 3.42 6.44
C ASN A 430 -7.25 4.58 5.52
N VAL A 431 -7.53 4.21 4.28
CA VAL A 431 -7.85 5.09 3.16
C VAL A 431 -9.19 5.77 3.30
N GLU A 432 -10.19 4.99 3.66
CA GLU A 432 -11.56 5.45 3.86
C GLU A 432 -11.72 6.08 5.26
N MET A 433 -10.91 5.62 6.23
CA MET A 433 -10.73 6.25 7.55
C MET A 433 -9.85 7.50 7.54
N GLY A 434 -9.27 7.86 6.38
CA GLY A 434 -8.29 8.93 6.23
C GLY A 434 -8.83 10.34 6.48
N ALA A 435 -10.09 10.43 6.87
CA ALA A 435 -10.55 11.53 7.69
C ALA A 435 -11.56 10.99 8.71
N ASN A 436 -11.16 10.85 9.96
CA ASN A 436 -11.53 11.86 10.96
C ASN A 436 -11.28 11.45 12.42
N TRP A 437 -11.47 10.19 12.82
CA TRP A 437 -11.32 9.84 14.25
C TRP A 437 -9.88 9.60 14.70
N GLU A 438 -9.10 8.70 14.09
CA GLU A 438 -7.68 8.50 14.51
C GLU A 438 -6.82 9.75 14.27
N THR A 439 -7.24 10.60 13.34
CA THR A 439 -6.73 11.98 13.14
C THR A 439 -7.09 12.93 14.29
N TYR A 440 -8.30 12.82 14.82
CA TYR A 440 -8.76 13.55 16.00
C TYR A 440 -8.12 13.01 17.30
N LYS A 441 -8.02 11.67 17.41
CA LYS A 441 -7.46 10.95 18.55
C LYS A 441 -5.95 11.10 18.63
N SER A 442 -5.20 11.15 17.52
CA SER A 442 -3.78 11.52 17.55
C SER A 442 -3.57 12.92 18.13
N ALA A 443 -4.46 13.88 17.84
CA ALA A 443 -4.47 15.21 18.45
C ALA A 443 -4.96 15.20 19.92
N GLU A 444 -5.75 14.21 20.36
CA GLU A 444 -6.19 14.04 21.75
C GLU A 444 -5.18 13.25 22.62
N GLU A 445 -4.55 12.21 22.07
CA GLU A 445 -3.49 11.37 22.64
C GLU A 445 -2.17 12.14 22.82
N PHE A 446 -1.97 13.24 22.08
CA PHE A 446 -1.01 14.32 22.37
C PHE A 446 -0.97 14.68 23.87
N SER A 447 -2.07 14.48 24.61
CA SER A 447 -2.17 14.75 26.04
C SER A 447 -1.83 13.58 27.00
N LYS A 448 -1.63 12.33 26.53
CA LYS A 448 -1.74 11.13 27.41
C LYS A 448 -0.69 10.01 27.33
N LYS A 449 0.40 10.09 26.53
CA LYS A 449 1.62 9.20 26.48
C LYS A 449 1.74 8.29 25.24
N LEU A 450 3.00 7.97 24.91
CA LEU A 450 3.52 7.04 23.89
C LEU A 450 3.70 5.60 24.39
N PRO A 451 3.81 4.60 23.47
CA PRO A 451 4.99 3.73 23.57
C PRO A 451 5.60 3.22 22.23
N CYS A 452 6.84 2.69 22.38
CA CYS A 452 7.58 1.70 21.58
C CYS A 452 8.28 2.12 20.27
N SER A 453 9.60 2.40 20.36
CA SER A 453 10.53 2.34 19.23
C SER A 453 11.80 1.56 19.62
N GLY A 454 12.01 0.40 19.00
CA GLY A 454 13.29 -0.31 18.94
C GLY A 454 13.72 -0.38 17.48
N TYR A 455 15.03 -0.39 17.21
CA TYR A 455 15.58 -0.32 15.86
C TYR A 455 15.04 -1.43 14.95
N LYS A 456 14.37 -1.01 13.88
CA LYS A 456 13.72 -1.85 12.87
C LYS A 456 14.62 -2.03 11.64
N ASP A 457 14.59 -3.21 11.04
CA ASP A 457 15.11 -3.42 9.68
C ASP A 457 14.17 -2.72 8.69
N ILE A 458 14.73 -1.97 7.74
CA ILE A 458 13.96 -1.14 6.81
C ILE A 458 13.99 -1.71 5.40
N SER A 459 12.96 -1.43 4.60
CA SER A 459 13.00 -1.80 3.19
C SER A 459 14.05 -0.97 2.43
N ILE A 460 14.55 -1.49 1.30
CA ILE A 460 15.44 -0.72 0.41
C ILE A 460 14.76 0.59 -0.02
N LYS A 461 13.46 0.57 -0.32
CA LYS A 461 12.69 1.78 -0.66
C LYS A 461 12.70 2.81 0.48
N SER A 462 12.58 2.36 1.73
CA SER A 462 12.67 3.23 2.91
C SER A 462 14.08 3.82 3.06
N PHE A 463 15.12 3.03 2.82
CA PHE A 463 16.49 3.54 2.80
C PHE A 463 16.71 4.58 1.68
N GLN A 464 16.19 4.32 0.48
CA GLN A 464 16.24 5.27 -0.65
C GLN A 464 15.50 6.58 -0.34
N ARG A 465 14.41 6.53 0.43
CA ARG A 465 13.70 7.73 0.94
C ARG A 465 14.58 8.53 1.90
N LEU A 466 15.22 7.86 2.86
CA LEU A 466 16.16 8.50 3.80
C LEU A 466 17.32 9.20 3.07
N GLU A 467 17.84 8.56 2.03
CA GLU A 467 18.92 9.06 1.19
C GLU A 467 18.48 10.07 0.11
N LYS A 468 17.17 10.28 -0.06
CA LYS A 468 16.57 11.10 -1.12
C LYS A 468 16.98 10.66 -2.54
N LYS A 469 17.07 9.36 -2.78
CA LYS A 469 17.49 8.73 -4.04
C LYS A 469 16.37 7.90 -4.71
N ILE A 470 15.12 8.37 -4.61
CA ILE A 470 13.99 7.69 -5.24
C ILE A 470 14.06 7.89 -6.76
N PRO A 471 14.02 6.82 -7.58
CA PRO A 471 14.02 6.92 -9.04
C PRO A 471 12.85 7.76 -9.55
N SER A 472 13.12 8.75 -10.39
CA SER A 472 12.15 9.74 -10.86
C SER A 472 11.96 9.75 -12.39
N SER A 473 12.91 9.18 -13.15
CA SER A 473 12.83 9.05 -14.60
C SER A 473 12.75 7.59 -15.06
N GLU A 474 12.30 7.34 -16.28
CA GLU A 474 12.29 5.99 -16.88
C GLU A 474 13.66 5.31 -16.87
N VAL A 475 14.72 6.10 -17.06
CA VAL A 475 16.11 5.62 -17.04
C VAL A 475 16.52 5.24 -15.63
N GLU A 476 16.26 6.10 -14.65
CA GLU A 476 16.54 5.80 -13.24
C GLU A 476 15.74 4.57 -12.78
N MET A 477 14.48 4.43 -13.19
CA MET A 477 13.67 3.25 -12.88
C MET A 477 14.25 1.96 -13.49
N ALA A 478 14.77 2.02 -14.73
CA ALA A 478 15.39 0.85 -15.35
C ALA A 478 16.73 0.47 -14.68
N VAL A 479 17.53 1.45 -14.26
CA VAL A 479 18.77 1.22 -13.52
C VAL A 479 18.47 0.67 -12.12
N ASP A 480 17.48 1.24 -11.43
CA ASP A 480 17.06 0.80 -10.11
C ASP A 480 16.45 -0.61 -10.16
N TYR A 481 15.69 -0.93 -11.21
CA TYR A 481 15.25 -2.31 -11.48
C TYR A 481 16.44 -3.26 -11.65
N PHE A 482 17.47 -2.86 -12.40
CA PHE A 482 18.66 -3.70 -12.57
C PHE A 482 19.39 -3.95 -11.25
N ASN A 483 19.56 -2.91 -10.43
CA ASN A 483 20.30 -3.01 -9.18
C ASN A 483 19.56 -3.78 -8.08
N TYR A 484 18.22 -3.81 -8.12
CA TYR A 484 17.43 -4.39 -7.03
C TYR A 484 16.48 -5.49 -7.51
N ASP A 485 15.57 -5.20 -8.42
CA ASP A 485 14.55 -6.18 -8.87
C ASP A 485 15.17 -7.33 -9.68
N TYR A 486 16.21 -7.09 -10.48
CA TYR A 486 16.85 -8.14 -11.27
C TYR A 486 17.75 -9.04 -10.41
N GLU A 487 18.50 -8.46 -9.47
CA GLU A 487 19.42 -9.20 -8.61
C GLU A 487 18.70 -9.97 -7.49
N PHE A 488 17.70 -9.35 -6.85
CA PHE A 488 16.97 -9.94 -5.73
C PHE A 488 15.62 -10.56 -6.15
N ALA A 489 15.20 -10.35 -7.39
CA ALA A 489 13.93 -10.85 -7.94
C ALA A 489 12.67 -10.39 -7.16
N GLU A 490 12.80 -9.33 -6.35
CA GLU A 490 11.75 -8.70 -5.56
C GLU A 490 11.82 -7.16 -5.66
N PRO A 491 10.68 -6.46 -5.56
CA PRO A 491 10.67 -5.00 -5.60
C PRO A 491 11.21 -4.37 -4.29
N PRO A 492 11.91 -3.22 -4.35
CA PRO A 492 12.54 -2.56 -3.19
C PRO A 492 11.64 -2.25 -2.00
N ARG A 493 10.30 -2.23 -2.22
CA ARG A 493 9.29 -1.97 -1.18
C ARG A 493 9.19 -3.10 -0.15
N VAL A 494 9.55 -4.33 -0.52
CA VAL A 494 9.48 -5.52 0.35
C VAL A 494 10.85 -6.12 0.66
N THR A 495 11.89 -5.75 -0.10
CA THR A 495 13.25 -6.22 0.12
C THR A 495 13.89 -5.61 1.37
N SER A 496 14.34 -6.46 2.29
CA SER A 496 15.06 -6.10 3.52
C SER A 496 16.44 -5.49 3.24
N LEU A 497 16.77 -4.36 3.88
CA LEU A 497 18.09 -3.75 3.81
C LEU A 497 19.15 -4.62 4.52
N GLN A 498 18.83 -5.16 5.71
CA GLN A 498 19.77 -6.01 6.44
C GLN A 498 20.05 -7.35 5.75
N SER A 499 19.16 -7.84 4.90
CA SER A 499 19.39 -9.08 4.14
C SER A 499 20.19 -8.86 2.86
N THR A 500 20.22 -7.63 2.34
CA THR A 500 20.88 -7.29 1.06
C THR A 500 22.28 -6.71 1.23
N VAL A 501 22.53 -5.95 2.30
CA VAL A 501 23.84 -5.32 2.57
C VAL A 501 24.96 -6.29 3.02
N PRO A 502 24.72 -7.43 3.72
CA PRO A 502 25.78 -8.35 4.10
C PRO A 502 26.14 -9.36 3.01
N LEU A 503 25.45 -9.39 1.86
CA LEU A 503 25.84 -10.27 0.78
C LEU A 503 27.15 -9.74 0.18
N PRO A 504 28.17 -10.60 0.01
CA PRO A 504 29.44 -10.18 -0.59
C PRO A 504 29.15 -9.57 -1.96
N THR A 505 29.29 -8.26 -2.05
CA THR A 505 29.06 -7.51 -3.27
C THR A 505 30.09 -7.92 -4.33
N PHE A 506 29.86 -7.62 -5.61
CA PHE A 506 30.84 -7.84 -6.69
C PHE A 506 32.27 -7.37 -6.35
N ALA A 507 32.40 -6.39 -5.45
CA ALA A 507 33.69 -5.93 -4.91
C ALA A 507 34.55 -7.04 -4.27
N ASP A 508 33.95 -8.10 -3.75
CA ASP A 508 34.65 -9.22 -3.11
C ASP A 508 35.07 -10.33 -4.10
N TYR A 509 34.45 -10.40 -5.28
CA TYR A 509 34.66 -11.46 -6.28
C TYR A 509 35.22 -10.97 -7.64
N GLY A 510 35.42 -9.66 -7.79
CA GLY A 510 35.93 -9.02 -9.00
C GLY A 510 34.82 -8.50 -9.91
N ASP A 511 35.14 -7.48 -10.72
CA ASP A 511 34.18 -6.74 -11.53
C ASP A 511 33.69 -7.50 -12.79
N ASP A 512 34.28 -8.66 -13.09
CA ASP A 512 33.99 -9.41 -14.31
C ASP A 512 32.86 -10.44 -14.09
N ILE A 513 31.71 -10.21 -14.72
CA ILE A 513 30.60 -11.17 -14.78
C ILE A 513 30.74 -12.03 -16.04
N TYR A 514 30.91 -13.34 -15.86
CA TYR A 514 31.04 -14.29 -16.97
C TYR A 514 29.74 -15.05 -17.22
N PHE A 515 29.28 -15.01 -18.48
CA PHE A 515 28.16 -15.81 -18.94
C PHE A 515 28.61 -17.22 -19.33
N VAL A 516 27.98 -18.25 -18.77
CA VAL A 516 28.21 -19.65 -19.16
C VAL A 516 27.45 -19.95 -20.46
N ALA A 517 28.16 -19.90 -21.59
CA ALA A 517 27.66 -20.27 -22.92
C ALA A 517 27.92 -21.74 -23.30
N ASP A 518 28.28 -22.58 -22.32
CA ASP A 518 28.52 -24.01 -22.55
C ASP A 518 27.22 -24.73 -22.91
N LYS A 519 27.25 -25.56 -23.95
CA LYS A 519 26.08 -26.33 -24.41
C LYS A 519 25.55 -27.32 -23.37
N ARG A 520 26.38 -27.71 -22.41
CA ARG A 520 26.03 -28.60 -21.29
C ARG A 520 25.28 -27.88 -20.17
N GLY A 521 25.23 -26.54 -20.19
CA GLY A 521 24.55 -25.72 -19.18
C GLY A 521 25.17 -25.77 -17.79
N TYR A 522 24.56 -25.03 -16.85
CA TYR A 522 24.95 -25.03 -15.42
C TYR A 522 24.69 -26.38 -14.74
N GLU A 523 23.72 -27.16 -15.22
CA GLU A 523 23.42 -28.50 -14.71
C GLU A 523 24.64 -29.44 -14.75
N TYR A 524 25.54 -29.22 -15.70
CA TYR A 524 26.77 -29.99 -15.79
C TYR A 524 27.71 -29.82 -14.60
N LEU A 525 27.68 -28.67 -13.90
CA LEU A 525 28.47 -28.48 -12.68
C LEU A 525 27.98 -29.39 -11.56
N VAL A 526 26.65 -29.44 -11.37
CA VAL A 526 26.02 -30.33 -10.39
C VAL A 526 26.30 -31.79 -10.75
N TYR A 527 26.13 -32.15 -12.03
CA TYR A 527 26.49 -33.46 -12.54
C TYR A 527 27.97 -33.78 -12.25
N LYS A 528 28.89 -32.86 -12.56
CA LYS A 528 30.32 -33.07 -12.40
C LYS A 528 30.69 -33.28 -10.93
N MET A 529 30.16 -32.45 -10.02
CA MET A 529 30.33 -32.60 -8.58
C MET A 529 29.81 -33.96 -8.09
N ALA A 530 28.63 -34.38 -8.58
CA ALA A 530 28.05 -35.67 -8.23
C ALA A 530 28.96 -36.85 -8.63
N THR A 531 29.57 -36.80 -9.84
CA THR A 531 30.49 -37.85 -10.32
C THR A 531 31.84 -37.92 -9.59
N GLU A 532 32.15 -36.98 -8.69
CA GLU A 532 33.36 -37.08 -7.88
C GLU A 532 33.25 -38.17 -6.80
N PHE A 533 32.02 -38.56 -6.43
CA PHE A 533 31.76 -39.52 -5.38
C PHE A 533 30.65 -40.55 -5.70
N LEU A 534 29.90 -40.39 -6.78
CA LEU A 534 28.90 -41.35 -7.27
C LEU A 534 29.43 -42.15 -8.47
N GLU A 535 29.08 -43.44 -8.52
CA GLU A 535 29.45 -44.35 -9.61
C GLU A 535 28.74 -44.01 -10.94
N THR A 536 29.49 -44.10 -12.05
CA THR A 536 28.98 -43.90 -13.41
C THR A 536 29.20 -45.12 -14.30
N ASP A 537 28.31 -45.32 -15.28
CA ASP A 537 28.49 -46.33 -16.33
C ASP A 537 29.44 -45.87 -17.46
N GLU A 538 29.60 -46.70 -18.49
CA GLU A 538 30.44 -46.43 -19.67
C GLU A 538 29.94 -45.25 -20.52
N ASP A 539 28.65 -44.91 -20.40
CA ASP A 539 28.00 -43.82 -21.12
C ASP A 539 27.99 -42.49 -20.31
N ASN A 540 28.60 -42.48 -19.11
CA ASN A 540 28.56 -41.39 -18.15
C ASN A 540 27.14 -41.08 -17.63
N ASN A 541 26.33 -42.11 -17.36
CA ASN A 541 25.14 -41.97 -16.53
C ASN A 541 25.51 -42.31 -15.09
N ILE A 542 24.99 -41.56 -14.11
CA ILE A 542 25.14 -41.90 -12.70
C ILE A 542 24.24 -43.11 -12.43
N VAL A 543 24.85 -44.24 -12.06
CA VAL A 543 24.18 -45.51 -11.76
C VAL A 543 24.36 -45.94 -10.31
N ASP A 544 24.85 -45.02 -9.48
CA ASP A 544 25.11 -45.25 -8.07
C ASP A 544 23.81 -45.57 -7.30
N PRO A 545 23.75 -46.68 -6.55
CA PRO A 545 22.55 -47.09 -5.84
C PRO A 545 22.14 -46.14 -4.69
N ARG A 546 22.97 -45.14 -4.35
CA ARG A 546 22.63 -44.11 -3.37
C ARG A 546 21.80 -42.97 -3.98
N LEU A 547 21.73 -42.85 -5.31
CA LEU A 547 20.97 -41.82 -6.00
C LEU A 547 19.66 -42.39 -6.53
N HIS A 548 18.56 -41.85 -6.01
CA HIS A 548 17.20 -42.20 -6.40
C HIS A 548 16.57 -41.02 -7.14
N LEU A 549 16.22 -41.21 -8.42
CA LEU A 549 15.64 -40.16 -9.28
C LEU A 549 14.22 -40.55 -9.69
N GLY A 550 13.33 -39.54 -9.76
CA GLY A 550 11.93 -39.73 -10.15
C GLY A 550 11.03 -40.24 -9.02
N GLU A 551 11.56 -40.34 -7.79
CA GLU A 551 10.81 -40.70 -6.59
C GLU A 551 10.46 -39.41 -5.82
N VAL A 552 9.18 -39.05 -5.77
CA VAL A 552 8.75 -37.80 -5.12
C VAL A 552 8.58 -38.06 -3.63
N VAL A 553 9.37 -37.37 -2.80
CA VAL A 553 9.21 -37.44 -1.34
C VAL A 553 7.89 -36.80 -0.94
N ILE A 554 7.06 -37.53 -0.18
CA ILE A 554 5.76 -37.06 0.31
C ILE A 554 5.67 -37.01 1.84
N ASN A 555 6.57 -37.70 2.55
CA ASN A 555 6.59 -37.70 4.01
C ASN A 555 8.01 -37.80 4.56
N ILE A 556 8.29 -37.03 5.61
CA ILE A 556 9.51 -37.09 6.42
C ILE A 556 9.07 -37.22 7.87
N ASP A 557 9.18 -38.43 8.42
CA ASP A 557 8.98 -38.72 9.83
C ASP A 557 10.33 -38.66 10.56
N TYR A 558 10.45 -37.73 11.49
CA TYR A 558 11.60 -37.51 12.35
C TYR A 558 11.19 -37.50 13.83
N SER A 559 10.09 -38.20 14.16
CA SER A 559 9.57 -38.32 15.51
C SER A 559 10.44 -39.19 16.43
N GLU A 560 11.21 -40.14 15.88
CA GLU A 560 12.16 -40.97 16.62
C GLU A 560 13.52 -40.25 16.75
N GLU A 561 14.09 -40.21 17.97
CA GLU A 561 15.33 -39.45 18.25
C GLU A 561 16.56 -39.92 17.46
N GLU A 562 16.60 -41.20 17.07
CA GLU A 562 17.79 -41.83 16.46
C GLU A 562 17.58 -42.22 14.99
N THR A 563 16.38 -42.04 14.42
CA THR A 563 16.12 -42.47 13.04
C THR A 563 15.01 -41.64 12.41
N ALA A 564 15.28 -41.08 11.24
CA ALA A 564 14.28 -40.44 10.39
C ALA A 564 13.89 -41.39 9.24
N THR A 565 12.61 -41.36 8.88
CA THR A 565 12.00 -42.16 7.81
C THR A 565 11.48 -41.24 6.71
N VAL A 566 11.91 -41.46 5.47
CA VAL A 566 11.45 -40.74 4.29
C VAL A 566 10.57 -41.67 3.46
N SER A 567 9.36 -41.24 3.11
CA SER A 567 8.44 -41.99 2.24
C SER A 567 8.18 -41.24 0.94
N THR A 568 8.09 -41.98 -0.15
CA THR A 568 7.90 -41.46 -1.51
C THR A 568 6.52 -41.83 -2.07
N ASP A 569 6.11 -41.15 -3.13
CA ASP A 569 4.82 -41.32 -3.81
C ASP A 569 4.63 -42.70 -4.45
N ASP A 570 5.72 -43.37 -4.82
CA ASP A 570 5.73 -44.75 -5.31
C ASP A 570 5.66 -45.81 -4.20
N GLY A 571 5.64 -45.38 -2.93
CA GLY A 571 5.58 -46.24 -1.74
C GLY A 571 6.93 -46.73 -1.22
N SER A 572 8.05 -46.27 -1.79
CA SER A 572 9.39 -46.57 -1.27
C SER A 572 9.62 -45.89 0.09
N VAL A 573 10.45 -46.52 0.93
CA VAL A 573 10.73 -46.06 2.29
C VAL A 573 12.22 -46.15 2.59
N TYR A 574 12.80 -45.03 2.99
CA TYR A 574 14.21 -44.89 3.33
C TYR A 574 14.37 -44.52 4.79
N LYS A 575 15.41 -45.05 5.44
CA LYS A 575 15.75 -44.75 6.84
C LYS A 575 17.17 -44.22 6.94
N ALA A 576 17.37 -43.18 7.73
CA ALA A 576 18.67 -42.58 7.99
C ALA A 576 18.72 -41.95 9.38
N ASP A 577 19.92 -41.77 9.94
CA ASP A 577 20.10 -41.08 11.22
C ASP A 577 19.75 -39.58 11.12
N PHE A 578 19.91 -38.99 9.93
CA PHE A 578 19.62 -37.58 9.65
C PHE A 578 19.02 -37.43 8.25
N VAL A 579 18.08 -36.48 8.11
CA VAL A 579 17.54 -36.04 6.81
C VAL A 579 17.93 -34.60 6.58
N LEU A 580 18.65 -34.34 5.48
CA LEU A 580 18.96 -33.01 5.00
C LEU A 580 17.98 -32.65 3.89
N VAL A 581 17.17 -31.63 4.13
CA VAL A 581 16.15 -31.16 3.18
C VAL A 581 16.70 -29.96 2.43
N SER A 582 16.96 -30.12 1.13
CA SER A 582 17.51 -29.09 0.23
C SER A 582 16.58 -28.79 -0.96
N VAL A 583 15.29 -29.10 -0.84
CA VAL A 583 14.29 -28.74 -1.85
C VAL A 583 14.11 -27.22 -1.92
N ASN A 584 13.61 -26.72 -3.04
CA ASN A 584 13.34 -25.31 -3.23
C ASN A 584 12.26 -24.80 -2.26
N LEU A 585 12.33 -23.53 -1.90
CA LEU A 585 11.38 -22.88 -0.99
C LEU A 585 9.92 -23.08 -1.43
N GLY A 586 9.63 -23.01 -2.75
CA GLY A 586 8.29 -23.28 -3.27
C GLY A 586 7.76 -24.69 -2.96
N VAL A 587 8.62 -25.72 -2.88
CA VAL A 587 8.20 -27.07 -2.45
C VAL A 587 8.03 -27.13 -0.92
N LEU A 588 8.86 -26.45 -0.15
CA LEU A 588 8.68 -26.36 1.32
C LEU A 588 7.41 -25.59 1.71
N GLN A 589 7.04 -24.59 0.92
CA GLN A 589 5.79 -23.84 1.06
C GLN A 589 4.58 -24.58 0.47
N SER A 590 4.81 -25.66 -0.28
CA SER A 590 3.76 -26.52 -0.80
C SER A 590 3.50 -27.68 0.16
N ASP A 591 2.26 -28.12 0.28
CA ASP A 591 1.88 -29.29 1.07
C ASP A 591 2.33 -30.63 0.46
N LEU A 592 3.31 -30.61 -0.45
CA LEU A 592 3.82 -31.81 -1.11
C LEU A 592 4.61 -32.71 -0.15
N ILE A 593 5.32 -32.13 0.83
CA ILE A 593 6.09 -32.90 1.83
C ILE A 593 5.43 -32.74 3.19
N ASN A 594 4.87 -33.82 3.72
CA ASN A 594 4.42 -33.89 5.10
C ASN A 594 5.62 -34.05 6.05
N PHE A 595 5.67 -33.24 7.10
CA PHE A 595 6.67 -33.34 8.17
C PHE A 595 5.98 -33.90 9.43
N ASP A 596 6.51 -34.98 9.99
CA ASP A 596 5.99 -35.61 11.21
C ASP A 596 7.09 -35.77 12.28
N PRO A 597 7.07 -35.02 13.39
CA PRO A 597 6.08 -33.99 13.73
C PRO A 597 6.13 -32.79 12.77
N ALA A 598 5.11 -31.92 12.81
CA ALA A 598 5.12 -30.69 12.02
C ALA A 598 6.35 -29.82 12.34
N LEU A 599 6.79 -29.00 11.38
CA LEU A 599 7.93 -28.11 11.58
C LEU A 599 7.68 -27.17 12.79
N PRO A 600 8.71 -26.89 13.60
CA PRO A 600 8.63 -25.90 14.66
C PRO A 600 8.09 -24.53 14.18
N ASP A 601 7.33 -23.84 15.04
CA ASP A 601 6.64 -22.58 14.70
C ASP A 601 7.56 -21.51 14.12
N ASP A 602 8.79 -21.41 14.62
CA ASP A 602 9.78 -20.44 14.14
C ASP A 602 10.22 -20.72 12.69
N LYS A 603 10.35 -22.01 12.32
CA LYS A 603 10.65 -22.41 10.94
C LYS A 603 9.44 -22.26 10.03
N ALA A 604 8.24 -22.60 10.50
CA ALA A 604 7.01 -22.41 9.74
C ALA A 604 6.75 -20.93 9.45
N GLN A 605 6.94 -20.08 10.46
CA GLN A 605 6.87 -18.61 10.32
C GLN A 605 7.88 -18.10 9.30
N ALA A 606 9.16 -18.48 9.43
CA ALA A 606 10.19 -18.08 8.48
C ALA A 606 9.84 -18.49 7.04
N LEU A 607 9.39 -19.74 6.83
CA LEU A 607 8.96 -20.22 5.52
C LEU A 607 7.80 -19.42 4.95
N ALA A 608 6.84 -18.98 5.76
CA ALA A 608 5.69 -18.20 5.30
C ALA A 608 6.03 -16.73 4.99
N GLU A 609 7.02 -16.16 5.68
CA GLU A 609 7.50 -14.80 5.46
C GLU A 609 8.29 -14.67 4.15
N PHE A 610 9.08 -15.66 3.76
CA PHE A 610 9.83 -15.60 2.50
C PHE A 610 8.89 -15.62 1.28
N ASP A 611 9.04 -14.63 0.39
CA ASP A 611 8.38 -14.63 -0.90
C ASP A 611 9.23 -15.44 -1.91
N MET A 612 8.59 -16.31 -2.69
CA MET A 612 9.21 -16.87 -3.89
C MET A 612 9.12 -15.82 -4.99
N ALA A 613 10.23 -15.16 -5.25
CA ALA A 613 10.38 -14.23 -6.35
C ALA A 613 9.96 -14.85 -7.69
N VAL A 614 9.17 -14.11 -8.47
CA VAL A 614 8.72 -14.54 -9.79
C VAL A 614 9.61 -13.91 -10.85
N TYR A 615 10.41 -14.75 -11.50
CA TYR A 615 11.33 -14.33 -12.56
C TYR A 615 11.08 -15.14 -13.83
N THR A 616 10.87 -14.46 -14.96
CA THR A 616 10.56 -15.10 -16.25
C THR A 616 11.63 -14.77 -17.30
N LYS A 617 12.23 -15.81 -17.90
CA LYS A 617 13.09 -15.67 -19.09
C LYS A 617 12.28 -15.88 -20.35
N ILE A 618 12.32 -14.92 -21.27
CA ILE A 618 11.70 -15.04 -22.60
C ILE A 618 12.80 -15.15 -23.65
N PHE A 619 12.80 -16.27 -24.39
CA PHE A 619 13.76 -16.50 -25.46
C PHE A 619 13.15 -16.18 -26.82
N LEU A 620 13.73 -15.21 -27.52
CA LEU A 620 13.32 -14.83 -28.87
C LEU A 620 14.41 -15.22 -29.88
N LYS A 621 14.01 -15.93 -30.94
CA LYS A 621 14.89 -16.28 -32.05
C LYS A 621 14.40 -15.59 -33.32
N PHE A 622 15.26 -14.77 -33.90
CA PHE A 622 14.97 -14.08 -35.15
C PHE A 622 15.68 -14.77 -36.34
N PRO A 623 15.09 -14.74 -37.55
CA PRO A 623 15.74 -15.27 -38.75
C PRO A 623 17.07 -14.57 -39.09
N SER A 624 17.19 -13.30 -38.73
CA SER A 624 18.39 -12.47 -38.94
C SER A 624 18.48 -11.40 -37.86
N LYS A 625 19.71 -11.01 -37.49
CA LYS A 625 19.99 -9.85 -36.63
C LYS A 625 19.52 -8.56 -37.31
N PHE A 626 18.76 -7.75 -36.60
CA PHE A 626 18.25 -6.45 -37.09
C PHE A 626 18.61 -5.26 -36.18
N TRP A 627 19.19 -5.51 -35.01
CA TRP A 627 19.65 -4.48 -34.09
C TRP A 627 21.08 -4.01 -34.42
N PRO A 628 21.39 -2.70 -34.25
CA PRO A 628 22.63 -2.10 -34.73
C PRO A 628 23.85 -2.31 -33.80
N ASP A 629 24.97 -2.75 -34.37
CA ASP A 629 26.26 -2.90 -33.67
C ASP A 629 26.89 -1.59 -33.17
N LYS A 630 26.50 -0.46 -33.77
CA LYS A 630 27.18 0.84 -33.56
C LYS A 630 26.59 1.69 -32.45
N GLU A 631 25.36 1.40 -32.01
CA GLU A 631 24.67 2.19 -30.96
C GLU A 631 24.82 1.57 -29.57
N ILE A 632 25.12 0.28 -29.49
CA ILE A 632 25.55 -0.39 -28.26
C ILE A 632 27.04 -0.05 -28.08
N LYS A 633 27.35 0.90 -27.19
CA LYS A 633 28.74 1.21 -26.84
C LYS A 633 29.46 -0.08 -26.43
N GLU A 634 30.64 -0.30 -27.02
CA GLU A 634 31.62 -1.31 -26.62
C GLU A 634 31.04 -2.71 -26.32
N LYS A 635 30.66 -3.48 -27.35
CA LYS A 635 30.45 -4.94 -27.21
C LYS A 635 29.57 -5.36 -26.01
N SER A 636 28.61 -4.56 -25.57
CA SER A 636 27.76 -4.94 -24.42
C SER A 636 26.82 -6.09 -24.82
N GLN A 637 26.82 -7.16 -24.03
CA GLN A 637 25.85 -8.26 -24.17
C GLN A 637 24.46 -7.90 -23.64
N PHE A 638 24.37 -6.83 -22.85
CA PHE A 638 23.17 -6.44 -22.12
C PHE A 638 22.75 -5.02 -22.48
N PHE A 639 21.45 -4.79 -22.52
CA PHE A 639 20.89 -3.45 -22.62
C PHE A 639 19.61 -3.35 -21.78
N LEU A 640 19.39 -2.14 -21.25
CA LEU A 640 18.18 -1.81 -20.50
C LEU A 640 17.17 -1.14 -21.41
N TYR A 641 15.91 -1.55 -21.32
CA TYR A 641 14.78 -0.86 -21.91
C TYR A 641 14.14 0.03 -20.85
N ALA A 642 14.27 1.34 -21.02
CA ALA A 642 13.60 2.32 -20.19
C ALA A 642 12.12 2.38 -20.56
N SER A 643 11.26 2.38 -19.55
CA SER A 643 9.81 2.44 -19.69
C SER A 643 9.20 3.16 -18.50
N GLU A 644 8.10 3.87 -18.72
CA GLU A 644 7.29 4.46 -17.65
C GLU A 644 6.66 3.41 -16.71
N ARG A 645 6.64 2.15 -17.16
CA ARG A 645 6.20 0.98 -16.39
C ARG A 645 7.42 0.19 -15.93
N ARG A 646 7.73 0.27 -14.62
CA ARG A 646 8.74 -0.58 -13.97
C ARG A 646 8.46 -2.06 -14.25
N GLY A 647 9.50 -2.84 -14.57
CA GLY A 647 9.36 -4.26 -14.89
C GLY A 647 8.83 -4.58 -16.30
N TYR A 648 8.59 -3.58 -17.16
CA TYR A 648 8.13 -3.82 -18.53
C TYR A 648 9.29 -4.19 -19.48
N TYR A 649 9.65 -5.48 -19.50
CA TYR A 649 10.78 -6.03 -20.25
C TYR A 649 12.06 -5.16 -20.13
N PRO A 650 12.50 -4.79 -18.92
CA PRO A 650 13.52 -3.77 -18.74
C PRO A 650 14.93 -4.29 -19.02
N PHE A 651 15.13 -5.61 -19.02
CA PHE A 651 16.45 -6.22 -19.18
C PHE A 651 16.49 -7.14 -20.40
N TRP A 652 17.40 -6.88 -21.31
CA TRP A 652 17.59 -7.65 -22.53
C TRP A 652 19.02 -8.14 -22.65
N GLN A 653 19.17 -9.37 -23.11
CA GLN A 653 20.44 -10.00 -23.39
C GLN A 653 20.48 -10.49 -24.84
N GLN A 654 21.58 -10.19 -25.54
CA GLN A 654 21.84 -10.71 -26.88
C GLN A 654 22.85 -11.88 -26.84
N PHE A 655 22.62 -12.87 -27.71
CA PHE A 655 23.41 -14.10 -27.78
C PHE A 655 24.11 -14.23 -29.14
N GLU A 656 25.21 -13.51 -29.34
CA GLU A 656 25.99 -13.56 -30.59
C GLU A 656 27.18 -14.53 -30.51
N GLU A 657 27.60 -15.07 -31.67
CA GLU A 657 28.71 -16.04 -31.73
C GLU A 657 30.03 -15.49 -31.21
N GLU A 658 30.26 -14.19 -31.30
CA GLU A 658 31.48 -13.54 -30.79
C GLU A 658 31.62 -13.59 -29.27
N TYR A 659 30.51 -13.78 -28.56
CA TYR A 659 30.44 -13.94 -27.10
C TYR A 659 30.53 -15.41 -26.65
N ARG A 660 30.60 -16.36 -27.58
CA ARG A 660 30.78 -17.80 -27.30
C ARG A 660 32.25 -18.23 -27.23
N LYS A 661 33.21 -17.29 -27.25
CA LYS A 661 34.62 -17.65 -27.15
C LYS A 661 34.91 -18.20 -25.75
N PRO A 662 35.33 -19.47 -25.62
CA PRO A 662 35.72 -20.02 -24.33
C PRO A 662 36.87 -19.20 -23.75
N MET A 663 36.80 -18.89 -22.46
CA MET A 663 37.92 -18.30 -21.73
C MET A 663 39.03 -19.33 -21.44
N PHE A 664 38.67 -20.62 -21.49
CA PHE A 664 39.53 -21.77 -21.18
C PHE A 664 39.45 -22.83 -22.29
#